data_AF-I0TAU3-F1
#
_entry.id   AF-I0TAU3-F1
#
_cell.length_a   1.000
_cell.length_b   1.000
_cell.length_c   1.000
_cell.angle_alpha   90.00
_cell.angle_beta   90.00
_cell.angle_gamma   90.00
#
_symmetry.space_group_name_H-M   'P 1'
#
loop_
_entity.id
_entity.type
_entity.pdbx_description
1 polymer ?
#
loop_
_entity_poly.entity_id
_entity_poly.type
_entity_poly.pdbx_seq_one_letter_code
_entity_poly.pdbx_strand_id
1 'polypeptide(L)'
;MSLAAICLLLFFSACDAPHRQQVDDYNDKAYAAHYRNLDSVKIYAKQALALSNGYNTGKAEALNNLAFVYLMQMHFDKAYATLNEVMGSTDDQVELLVADIQMMRLCQRESNNKEYYDYNEEANKRFLRINEDKRLLTDRQRRRMVYARSEYAIVSSTYYYYVGLEQPSVRALSAINPDGEIQTDMPQLLAYLYNVGAGGIFTKGKQEEINQKEFDYLIRCYMLAIHHNYPYWEANSLQALSEHLVNDKSREALIRDNLPSFKYLKVGNLPDSLIAGNLAERSLSIFQKYGDVYQTAGSYRTLASCYWQIKDYRSALICLQNALKQNPAINQAPDLVASIREQLSVVYSAMDNKQASDYNRNIYLDLQEQTRQDRYYEARADQLDSTSQQLNIMIIAIGLIIIVILSLLIIFHYLRRRADNQSELNKLLLPLEEWKHHNVAYMAQLDDEYTEISEQLTISNIHLIDNKRRYLEQRAKVSLVNSIMPLINRMLHEINKLKRGGESEAVRSERYTYIRELTDMINDLNSTLTEWIQLRQGRLSLHIESFPVQQVFDIVKKGRMAFQLKGVQLKVEDTTAIVKADRILTLFMVNTLADNARKFTPAGGKVCIKAVEEADYVELSVEDTGCGINEETQQHLFDRKPIHDQKDSTSHGFGLMNCNGIINKYRKISQIFTVCQIGVKSEENKGSRFFFRLPKGVSRVLLFLLIAFSSLCTAQARPQRDNDKAAAIARKDYMTLAGIYADSAYFSNINGQYEQTLRFADTCRYYINQQYHKLYPHGKLFMQRIGSLSNVAAEIKWFHADVPVDYRVILDIRNESAVAALALHEWDLYKYNNNVYTHLFKERSADSSLGEYCRMMMKSETNKNVAIALLVLLLLSILPVYYVMYYRHRLTFQFCIEQIKHINAVLLSDVSVEKKLKEVDRVNSDRLPERLRNIVQQIREALVASQEASQKSKADIEALEDEVHCVEYENERLHISNSILDNCLSTLKHETMYYPSRIRQLVETDTDSQLEAIDELAVYYKELYSLLSQQAMHQVRAIKLMAKSVDIATLVPENKFKQPLAPIPPVAGDPVMIAYLFDILYSENQNQPLRITAEEHQKQYVILHVLLSSMHLSAEECRELFSPQAQGMMFFSCRQIVRDNGEATNRRGCGIIAKPTEEGTEIQITLAKA
;
A
#
# COMPACT_ATOMS: atom_id res chain seq x y z
N MET A 1 -22.33 -37.92 50.23
CA MET A 1 -22.47 -36.52 50.71
C MET A 1 -22.95 -35.68 49.53
N SER A 2 -24.21 -35.82 49.13
CA SER A 2 -24.60 -35.51 47.73
C SER A 2 -25.77 -34.54 47.56
N LEU A 3 -26.52 -34.23 48.64
CA LEU A 3 -27.57 -33.20 48.62
C LEU A 3 -27.01 -31.80 48.96
N ALA A 4 -26.08 -31.71 49.91
CA ALA A 4 -25.55 -30.44 50.42
C ALA A 4 -24.88 -29.57 49.33
N ALA A 5 -24.22 -30.19 48.35
CA ALA A 5 -23.59 -29.49 47.23
C ALA A 5 -24.62 -28.80 46.30
N ILE A 6 -25.81 -29.38 46.15
CA ILE A 6 -26.87 -28.84 45.28
C ILE A 6 -27.54 -27.62 45.94
N CYS A 7 -27.76 -27.67 47.26
CA CYS A 7 -28.26 -26.52 48.02
C CYS A 7 -27.29 -25.33 48.00
N LEU A 8 -25.97 -25.57 48.04
CA LEU A 8 -24.96 -24.52 47.97
C LEU A 8 -24.93 -23.79 46.61
N LEU A 9 -25.20 -24.48 45.51
CA LEU A 9 -25.26 -23.85 44.18
C LEU A 9 -26.48 -22.91 44.03
N LEU A 10 -27.61 -23.21 44.68
CA LEU A 10 -28.79 -22.35 44.65
C LEU A 10 -28.59 -21.02 45.39
N PHE A 11 -27.68 -20.95 46.37
CA PHE A 11 -27.38 -19.71 47.10
C PHE A 11 -26.56 -18.69 46.30
N PHE A 12 -25.89 -19.09 45.22
CA PHE A 12 -25.17 -18.16 44.33
C PHE A 12 -26.04 -17.55 43.22
N SER A 13 -27.29 -17.99 43.06
CA SER A 13 -28.19 -17.54 41.99
C SER A 13 -29.04 -16.30 42.33
N ALA A 14 -28.82 -15.66 43.48
CA ALA A 14 -29.71 -14.62 44.02
C ALA A 14 -28.97 -13.41 44.62
N CYS A 15 -27.94 -12.91 43.94
CA CYS A 15 -27.36 -11.58 44.18
C CYS A 15 -27.79 -10.61 43.06
N ASP A 16 -29.07 -10.25 43.01
CA ASP A 16 -29.54 -9.19 42.12
C ASP A 16 -29.00 -7.84 42.62
N ALA A 17 -28.49 -7.00 41.73
CA ALA A 17 -27.82 -5.76 42.14
C ALA A 17 -28.83 -4.81 42.81
N PRO A 18 -28.55 -4.29 44.04
CA PRO A 18 -29.57 -3.70 44.92
C PRO A 18 -30.27 -2.45 44.39
N HIS A 19 -29.79 -1.87 43.28
CA HIS A 19 -30.33 -0.68 42.63
C HIS A 19 -30.73 -0.90 41.16
N ARG A 20 -30.74 -2.13 40.65
CA ARG A 20 -30.93 -2.44 39.21
C ARG A 20 -32.11 -1.69 38.56
N GLN A 21 -33.29 -1.79 39.14
CA GLN A 21 -34.50 -1.12 38.65
C GLN A 21 -34.42 0.42 38.75
N GLN A 22 -33.66 0.96 39.70
CA GLN A 22 -33.44 2.41 39.84
C GLN A 22 -32.47 2.93 38.77
N VAL A 23 -31.42 2.16 38.44
CA VAL A 23 -30.50 2.45 37.33
C VAL A 23 -31.25 2.47 36.00
N ASP A 24 -32.12 1.48 35.75
CA ASP A 24 -32.99 1.40 34.57
C ASP A 24 -33.94 2.60 34.45
N ASP A 25 -34.60 2.99 35.55
CA ASP A 25 -35.49 4.16 35.61
C ASP A 25 -34.75 5.49 35.39
N TYR A 26 -33.54 5.64 35.93
CA TYR A 26 -32.69 6.79 35.62
C TYR A 26 -32.20 6.81 34.17
N ASN A 27 -31.90 5.65 33.57
CA ASN A 27 -31.53 5.57 32.14
C ASN A 27 -32.72 5.86 31.21
N ASP A 28 -33.93 5.34 31.51
CA ASP A 28 -35.14 5.69 30.76
C ASP A 28 -35.45 7.20 30.86
N LYS A 29 -35.22 7.83 32.03
CA LYS A 29 -35.34 9.29 32.23
C LYS A 29 -34.26 10.09 31.50
N ALA A 30 -33.03 9.59 31.44
CA ALA A 30 -31.96 10.20 30.66
C ALA A 30 -32.31 10.19 29.16
N TYR A 31 -32.69 9.02 28.61
CA TYR A 31 -33.07 8.89 27.21
C TYR A 31 -34.32 9.73 26.87
N ALA A 32 -35.35 9.75 27.73
CA ALA A 32 -36.54 10.58 27.54
C ALA A 32 -36.26 12.10 27.53
N ALA A 33 -35.10 12.54 28.04
CA ALA A 33 -34.62 13.92 27.98
C ALA A 33 -33.73 14.24 26.76
N HIS A 34 -33.33 13.23 25.96
CA HIS A 34 -32.64 13.45 24.68
C HIS A 34 -33.47 14.39 23.80
N TYR A 35 -32.80 15.30 23.10
CA TYR A 35 -33.42 16.29 22.22
C TYR A 35 -34.41 17.27 22.90
N ARG A 36 -34.48 17.23 24.24
CA ARG A 36 -35.24 18.16 25.10
C ARG A 36 -34.36 19.05 25.97
N ASN A 37 -33.47 18.46 26.76
CA ASN A 37 -32.60 19.20 27.69
C ASN A 37 -31.35 18.37 28.05
N LEU A 38 -30.17 18.81 27.60
CA LEU A 38 -28.90 18.11 27.81
C LEU A 38 -28.49 17.98 29.28
N ASP A 39 -28.80 18.97 30.13
CA ASP A 39 -28.46 18.90 31.55
C ASP A 39 -29.32 17.86 32.29
N SER A 40 -30.59 17.71 31.93
CA SER A 40 -31.44 16.62 32.43
C SER A 40 -30.88 15.23 32.08
N VAL A 41 -30.44 15.03 30.82
CA VAL A 41 -29.76 13.78 30.41
C VAL A 41 -28.53 13.53 31.29
N LYS A 42 -27.68 14.55 31.43
CA LYS A 42 -26.42 14.52 32.18
C LYS A 42 -26.60 14.25 33.67
N ILE A 43 -27.68 14.75 34.28
CA ILE A 43 -28.03 14.52 35.70
C ILE A 43 -28.49 13.07 35.88
N TYR A 44 -29.50 12.63 35.12
CA TYR A 44 -30.05 11.28 35.28
C TYR A 44 -29.03 10.19 34.93
N ALA A 45 -28.25 10.37 33.86
CA ALA A 45 -27.20 9.42 33.50
C ALA A 45 -26.08 9.34 34.56
N LYS A 46 -25.74 10.45 35.25
CA LYS A 46 -24.83 10.39 36.41
C LYS A 46 -25.44 9.68 37.62
N GLN A 47 -26.75 9.79 37.84
CA GLN A 47 -27.45 9.09 38.91
C GLN A 47 -27.53 7.58 38.64
N ALA A 48 -27.83 7.17 37.40
CA ALA A 48 -27.71 5.79 36.94
C ALA A 48 -26.29 5.25 37.14
N LEU A 49 -25.26 5.97 36.65
CA LEU A 49 -23.86 5.57 36.75
C LEU A 49 -23.42 5.37 38.21
N ALA A 50 -23.76 6.30 39.11
CA ALA A 50 -23.40 6.22 40.53
C ALA A 50 -24.04 5.03 41.29
N LEU A 51 -25.17 4.51 40.80
CA LEU A 51 -25.89 3.37 41.38
C LEU A 51 -25.60 2.04 40.66
N SER A 52 -24.85 2.06 39.55
CA SER A 52 -24.62 0.91 38.65
C SER A 52 -23.59 -0.13 39.13
N ASN A 53 -23.11 -0.03 40.37
CA ASN A 53 -22.14 -0.97 40.94
C ASN A 53 -22.69 -2.42 40.92
N GLY A 54 -22.02 -3.31 40.18
CA GLY A 54 -22.46 -4.68 39.96
C GLY A 54 -23.51 -4.86 38.86
N TYR A 55 -23.92 -3.79 38.16
CA TYR A 55 -24.87 -3.84 37.05
C TYR A 55 -24.30 -3.24 35.76
N ASN A 56 -23.42 -4.00 35.11
CA ASN A 56 -22.65 -3.59 33.93
C ASN A 56 -23.50 -3.08 32.76
N THR A 57 -24.65 -3.69 32.45
CA THR A 57 -25.54 -3.20 31.38
C THR A 57 -26.08 -1.80 31.69
N GLY A 58 -26.57 -1.57 32.92
CA GLY A 58 -27.07 -0.27 33.34
C GLY A 58 -25.97 0.80 33.42
N LYS A 59 -24.73 0.39 33.76
CA LYS A 59 -23.53 1.24 33.67
C LYS A 59 -23.27 1.66 32.22
N ALA A 60 -23.26 0.72 31.29
CA ALA A 60 -23.02 0.97 29.87
C ALA A 60 -24.06 1.90 29.25
N GLU A 61 -25.35 1.68 29.54
CA GLU A 61 -26.42 2.57 29.08
C GLU A 61 -26.29 3.99 29.67
N ALA A 62 -25.87 4.11 30.94
CA ALA A 62 -25.59 5.41 31.56
C ALA A 62 -24.40 6.14 30.92
N LEU A 63 -23.33 5.42 30.59
CA LEU A 63 -22.19 5.96 29.85
C LEU A 63 -22.59 6.35 28.42
N ASN A 64 -23.39 5.55 27.71
CA ASN A 64 -23.94 5.87 26.39
C ASN A 64 -24.77 7.17 26.42
N ASN A 65 -25.58 7.39 27.47
CA ASN A 65 -26.34 8.63 27.65
C ASN A 65 -25.44 9.84 27.98
N LEU A 66 -24.28 9.64 28.64
CA LEU A 66 -23.28 10.70 28.88
C LEU A 66 -22.48 11.04 27.61
N ALA A 67 -22.12 10.05 26.81
CA ALA A 67 -21.44 10.24 25.53
C ALA A 67 -22.25 11.12 24.58
N PHE A 68 -23.57 10.90 24.50
CA PHE A 68 -24.50 11.74 23.74
C PHE A 68 -24.40 13.22 24.14
N VAL A 69 -24.36 13.51 25.45
CA VAL A 69 -24.22 14.90 25.94
C VAL A 69 -22.86 15.50 25.56
N TYR A 70 -21.77 14.73 25.66
CA TYR A 70 -20.45 15.21 25.24
C TYR A 70 -20.35 15.43 23.72
N LEU A 71 -20.99 14.58 22.92
CA LEU A 71 -21.07 14.70 21.46
C LEU A 71 -21.80 15.98 21.02
N MET A 72 -22.96 16.28 21.63
CA MET A 72 -23.71 17.52 21.33
C MET A 72 -22.97 18.78 21.79
N GLN A 73 -22.22 18.70 22.90
CA GLN A 73 -21.37 19.78 23.41
C GLN A 73 -20.01 19.91 22.69
N MET A 74 -19.72 19.06 21.68
CA MET A 74 -18.43 18.97 20.99
C MET A 74 -17.22 18.78 21.93
N HIS A 75 -17.41 18.01 23.01
CA HIS A 75 -16.34 17.55 23.91
C HIS A 75 -15.85 16.17 23.46
N PHE A 76 -15.31 16.05 22.25
CA PHE A 76 -15.08 14.75 21.61
C PHE A 76 -14.10 13.85 22.38
N ASP A 77 -13.01 14.37 22.94
CA ASP A 77 -12.11 13.62 23.85
C ASP A 77 -12.87 12.86 24.96
N LYS A 78 -13.87 13.52 25.55
CA LYS A 78 -14.69 12.96 26.64
C LYS A 78 -15.73 11.98 26.13
N ALA A 79 -16.25 12.20 24.92
CA ALA A 79 -17.15 11.25 24.27
C ALA A 79 -16.40 9.94 23.94
N TYR A 80 -15.24 10.02 23.28
CA TYR A 80 -14.37 8.87 23.03
C TYR A 80 -13.96 8.14 24.32
N ALA A 81 -13.51 8.86 25.36
CA ALA A 81 -13.17 8.25 26.64
C ALA A 81 -14.37 7.52 27.30
N THR A 82 -15.57 8.11 27.23
CA THR A 82 -16.80 7.52 27.80
C THR A 82 -17.25 6.28 27.01
N LEU A 83 -17.16 6.31 25.68
CA LEU A 83 -17.54 5.19 24.81
C LEU A 83 -16.52 4.04 24.90
N ASN A 84 -15.23 4.33 25.00
CA ASN A 84 -14.20 3.33 25.29
C ASN A 84 -14.40 2.68 26.68
N GLU A 85 -14.94 3.41 27.67
CA GLU A 85 -15.34 2.80 28.94
C GLU A 85 -16.54 1.85 28.79
N VAL A 86 -17.50 2.12 27.88
CA VAL A 86 -18.58 1.15 27.55
C VAL A 86 -17.99 -0.15 27.01
N MET A 87 -17.11 -0.04 26.02
CA MET A 87 -16.46 -1.18 25.35
C MET A 87 -15.66 -2.08 26.32
N GLY A 88 -15.13 -1.51 27.40
CA GLY A 88 -14.42 -2.23 28.45
C GLY A 88 -15.24 -2.64 29.68
N SER A 89 -16.56 -2.38 29.73
CA SER A 89 -17.35 -2.57 30.96
C SER A 89 -18.64 -3.39 30.85
N THR A 90 -19.06 -3.85 29.66
CA THR A 90 -20.22 -4.75 29.51
C THR A 90 -20.03 -5.76 28.38
N ASP A 91 -20.67 -6.92 28.51
CA ASP A 91 -20.85 -7.91 27.42
C ASP A 91 -22.19 -7.73 26.67
N ASP A 92 -23.06 -6.80 27.11
CA ASP A 92 -24.36 -6.58 26.46
C ASP A 92 -24.18 -6.01 25.05
N GLN A 93 -24.48 -6.84 24.05
CA GLN A 93 -24.25 -6.52 22.64
C GLN A 93 -25.09 -5.33 22.14
N VAL A 94 -26.23 -5.03 22.78
CA VAL A 94 -27.10 -3.91 22.38
C VAL A 94 -26.51 -2.57 22.85
N GLU A 95 -25.97 -2.51 24.07
CA GLU A 95 -25.30 -1.29 24.55
C GLU A 95 -23.92 -1.08 23.90
N LEU A 96 -23.20 -2.16 23.57
CA LEU A 96 -21.99 -2.07 22.76
C LEU A 96 -22.30 -1.58 21.33
N LEU A 97 -23.37 -2.08 20.69
CA LEU A 97 -23.83 -1.60 19.39
C LEU A 97 -24.19 -0.10 19.42
N VAL A 98 -24.86 0.37 20.49
CA VAL A 98 -25.12 1.81 20.67
C VAL A 98 -23.83 2.61 20.83
N ALA A 99 -22.81 2.05 21.48
CA ALA A 99 -21.51 2.71 21.59
C ALA A 99 -20.81 2.82 20.22
N ASP A 100 -20.78 1.74 19.42
CA ASP A 100 -20.22 1.73 18.07
C ASP A 100 -20.91 2.77 17.17
N ILE A 101 -22.25 2.88 17.21
CA ILE A 101 -23.02 3.87 16.44
C ILE A 101 -22.71 5.31 16.90
N GLN A 102 -22.48 5.54 18.19
CA GLN A 102 -22.04 6.85 18.67
C GLN A 102 -20.59 7.18 18.26
N MET A 103 -19.70 6.18 18.21
CA MET A 103 -18.35 6.34 17.65
C MET A 103 -18.42 6.69 16.15
N MET A 104 -19.27 6.03 15.36
CA MET A 104 -19.54 6.41 13.97
C MET A 104 -19.98 7.88 13.87
N ARG A 105 -20.89 8.35 14.75
CA ARG A 105 -21.35 9.75 14.76
C ARG A 105 -20.27 10.75 15.20
N LEU A 106 -19.31 10.37 16.05
CA LEU A 106 -18.14 11.20 16.34
C LEU A 106 -17.23 11.30 15.11
N CYS A 107 -16.85 10.16 14.54
CA CYS A 107 -15.99 10.09 13.37
C CYS A 107 -16.58 10.88 12.19
N GLN A 108 -17.91 10.81 11.99
CA GLN A 108 -18.65 11.62 11.03
C GLN A 108 -18.52 13.14 11.29
N ARG A 109 -18.58 13.58 12.55
CA ARG A 109 -18.50 15.02 12.91
C ARG A 109 -17.09 15.59 12.78
N GLU A 110 -16.06 14.76 12.95
CA GLU A 110 -14.64 15.12 12.80
C GLU A 110 -14.09 14.89 11.38
N SER A 111 -14.88 14.22 10.52
CA SER A 111 -14.46 13.71 9.21
C SER A 111 -13.30 12.69 9.30
N ASN A 112 -13.25 11.90 10.38
CA ASN A 112 -12.34 10.77 10.59
C ASN A 112 -12.86 9.51 9.88
N ASN A 113 -12.80 9.51 8.55
CA ASN A 113 -13.55 8.56 7.71
C ASN A 113 -13.03 7.10 7.77
N LYS A 114 -11.75 6.87 8.10
CA LYS A 114 -11.22 5.51 8.30
C LYS A 114 -11.83 4.87 9.55
N GLU A 115 -11.74 5.55 10.69
CA GLU A 115 -12.26 5.08 11.97
C GLU A 115 -13.78 4.90 11.92
N TYR A 116 -14.49 5.74 11.14
CA TYR A 116 -15.90 5.53 10.84
C TYR A 116 -16.18 4.12 10.27
N TYR A 117 -15.37 3.63 9.33
CA TYR A 117 -15.52 2.28 8.78
C TYR A 117 -15.20 1.18 9.79
N ASP A 118 -14.17 1.35 10.63
CA ASP A 118 -13.81 0.38 11.67
C ASP A 118 -15.00 0.15 12.63
N TYR A 119 -15.66 1.22 13.09
CA TYR A 119 -16.87 1.12 13.93
C TYR A 119 -18.12 0.66 13.18
N ASN A 120 -18.25 1.02 11.89
CA ASN A 120 -19.33 0.54 11.03
C ASN A 120 -19.27 -0.99 10.85
N GLU A 121 -18.08 -1.57 10.69
CA GLU A 121 -17.92 -3.02 10.57
C GLU A 121 -18.31 -3.74 11.88
N GLU A 122 -17.88 -3.22 13.04
CA GLU A 122 -18.27 -3.77 14.35
C GLU A 122 -19.78 -3.65 14.61
N ALA A 123 -20.41 -2.52 14.28
CA ALA A 123 -21.86 -2.35 14.36
C ALA A 123 -22.60 -3.40 13.51
N ASN A 124 -22.13 -3.67 12.29
CA ASN A 124 -22.71 -4.70 11.41
C ASN A 124 -22.51 -6.13 11.97
N LYS A 125 -21.32 -6.46 12.52
CA LYS A 125 -21.08 -7.74 13.21
C LYS A 125 -22.05 -7.94 14.38
N ARG A 126 -22.27 -6.90 15.20
CA ARG A 126 -23.25 -6.96 16.30
C ARG A 126 -24.68 -7.08 15.80
N PHE A 127 -25.07 -6.36 14.75
CA PHE A 127 -26.41 -6.51 14.15
C PHE A 127 -26.69 -7.95 13.73
N LEU A 128 -25.74 -8.64 13.09
CA LEU A 128 -25.89 -10.05 12.72
C LEU A 128 -26.13 -10.92 13.96
N ARG A 129 -25.21 -10.87 14.94
CA ARG A 129 -25.29 -11.65 16.19
C ARG A 129 -26.58 -11.39 16.99
N ILE A 130 -27.02 -10.14 17.09
CA ILE A 130 -28.25 -9.76 17.81
C ILE A 130 -29.51 -10.20 17.05
N ASN A 131 -29.46 -10.28 15.71
CA ASN A 131 -30.59 -10.73 14.91
C ASN A 131 -30.80 -12.26 14.99
N GLU A 132 -29.74 -13.05 15.17
CA GLU A 132 -29.85 -14.49 15.47
C GLU A 132 -30.63 -14.73 16.76
N ASP A 133 -30.25 -14.04 17.84
CA ASP A 133 -30.90 -14.12 19.16
C ASP A 133 -32.12 -13.19 19.32
N LYS A 134 -32.71 -12.64 18.24
CA LYS A 134 -33.79 -11.62 18.31
C LYS A 134 -34.97 -12.01 19.22
N ARG A 135 -35.26 -13.31 19.38
CA ARG A 135 -36.34 -13.83 20.24
C ARG A 135 -36.04 -13.78 21.73
N LEU A 136 -34.76 -13.73 22.13
CA LEU A 136 -34.31 -13.71 23.53
C LEU A 136 -34.23 -12.28 24.10
N LEU A 137 -34.27 -11.25 23.25
CA LEU A 137 -34.20 -9.85 23.66
C LEU A 137 -35.35 -9.48 24.60
N THR A 138 -35.00 -8.86 25.73
CA THR A 138 -35.94 -8.25 26.68
C THR A 138 -36.65 -7.05 26.08
N ASP A 139 -37.79 -6.63 26.65
CA ASP A 139 -38.52 -5.44 26.17
C ASP A 139 -37.72 -4.13 26.32
N ARG A 140 -36.75 -4.05 27.25
CA ARG A 140 -35.78 -2.94 27.31
C ARG A 140 -34.86 -2.97 26.08
N GLN A 141 -34.21 -4.10 25.83
CA GLN A 141 -33.31 -4.29 24.68
C GLN A 141 -34.04 -4.12 23.34
N ARG A 142 -35.33 -4.50 23.23
CA ARG A 142 -36.13 -4.23 22.02
C ARG A 142 -36.27 -2.74 21.75
N ARG A 143 -36.59 -1.91 22.75
CA ARG A 143 -36.63 -0.44 22.60
C ARG A 143 -35.25 0.12 22.20
N ARG A 144 -34.18 -0.32 22.87
CA ARG A 144 -32.81 0.07 22.54
C ARG A 144 -32.40 -0.35 21.11
N MET A 145 -32.91 -1.47 20.60
CA MET A 145 -32.73 -1.89 19.20
C MET A 145 -33.55 -1.09 18.17
N VAL A 146 -34.69 -0.50 18.54
CA VAL A 146 -35.40 0.47 17.68
C VAL A 146 -34.54 1.72 17.51
N TYR A 147 -34.01 2.25 18.63
CA TYR A 147 -33.04 3.35 18.61
C TYR A 147 -31.80 2.99 17.77
N ALA A 148 -31.11 1.88 18.08
CA ALA A 148 -29.88 1.50 17.38
C ALA A 148 -30.07 1.32 15.86
N ARG A 149 -31.16 0.67 15.40
CA ARG A 149 -31.42 0.50 13.96
C ARG A 149 -31.68 1.83 13.24
N SER A 150 -32.46 2.71 13.85
CA SER A 150 -32.81 4.00 13.24
C SER A 150 -31.64 4.98 13.28
N GLU A 151 -30.95 5.09 14.41
CA GLU A 151 -29.75 5.90 14.58
C GLU A 151 -28.63 5.46 13.61
N TYR A 152 -28.36 4.16 13.47
CA TYR A 152 -27.37 3.62 12.51
C TYR A 152 -27.70 3.98 11.06
N ALA A 153 -28.96 3.79 10.65
CA ALA A 153 -29.42 4.09 9.29
C ALA A 153 -29.38 5.60 8.99
N ILE A 154 -29.67 6.44 9.99
CA ILE A 154 -29.56 7.90 9.90
C ILE A 154 -28.09 8.33 9.82
N VAL A 155 -27.23 7.90 10.76
CA VAL A 155 -25.79 8.22 10.74
C VAL A 155 -25.16 7.80 9.41
N SER A 156 -25.45 6.59 8.93
CA SER A 156 -25.01 6.10 7.63
C SER A 156 -25.50 6.98 6.48
N SER A 157 -26.79 7.34 6.46
CA SER A 157 -27.35 8.19 5.40
C SER A 157 -26.74 9.59 5.37
N THR A 158 -26.59 10.24 6.54
CA THR A 158 -26.00 11.57 6.64
C THR A 158 -24.49 11.55 6.34
N TYR A 159 -23.78 10.48 6.72
CA TYR A 159 -22.39 10.24 6.33
C TYR A 159 -22.28 10.09 4.81
N TYR A 160 -23.02 9.16 4.20
CA TYR A 160 -23.06 8.94 2.75
C TYR A 160 -23.44 10.21 1.96
N TYR A 161 -24.27 11.09 2.53
CA TYR A 161 -24.59 12.39 1.93
C TYR A 161 -23.38 13.34 1.89
N TYR A 162 -22.68 13.54 3.02
CA TYR A 162 -21.49 14.42 3.06
C TYR A 162 -20.32 13.89 2.21
N VAL A 163 -20.19 12.56 2.09
CA VAL A 163 -19.18 11.94 1.22
C VAL A 163 -19.53 11.97 -0.28
N GLY A 164 -20.75 12.41 -0.63
CA GLY A 164 -21.20 12.57 -2.03
C GLY A 164 -21.83 11.32 -2.65
N LEU A 165 -22.12 10.30 -1.84
CA LEU A 165 -22.70 9.03 -2.25
C LEU A 165 -24.22 9.03 -2.09
N GLU A 166 -24.91 9.72 -3.02
CA GLU A 166 -26.37 9.85 -3.04
C GLU A 166 -27.11 8.49 -2.95
N GLN A 167 -26.70 7.48 -3.73
CA GLN A 167 -27.43 6.21 -3.79
C GLN A 167 -27.25 5.35 -2.50
N PRO A 168 -26.04 5.21 -1.91
CA PRO A 168 -25.88 4.75 -0.53
C PRO A 168 -26.69 5.53 0.51
N SER A 169 -26.71 6.86 0.43
CA SER A 169 -27.46 7.72 1.36
C SER A 169 -28.97 7.45 1.33
N VAL A 170 -29.55 7.38 0.13
CA VAL A 170 -30.97 7.01 -0.09
C VAL A 170 -31.24 5.57 0.38
N ARG A 171 -30.35 4.62 0.07
CA ARG A 171 -30.48 3.21 0.51
C ARG A 171 -30.52 3.10 2.04
N ALA A 172 -29.64 3.80 2.75
CA ALA A 172 -29.56 3.76 4.20
C ALA A 172 -30.87 4.22 4.88
N LEU A 173 -31.44 5.38 4.50
CA LEU A 173 -32.74 5.82 5.03
C LEU A 173 -33.90 4.90 4.62
N SER A 174 -33.85 4.29 3.42
CA SER A 174 -34.91 3.38 2.96
C SER A 174 -35.03 2.09 3.77
N ALA A 175 -34.04 1.76 4.62
CA ALA A 175 -34.12 0.66 5.57
C ALA A 175 -35.04 0.97 6.78
N ILE A 176 -35.37 2.24 7.03
CA ILE A 176 -36.33 2.64 8.06
C ILE A 176 -37.74 2.56 7.48
N ASN A 177 -38.60 1.73 8.08
CA ASN A 177 -40.03 1.76 7.83
C ASN A 177 -40.71 2.83 8.72
N PRO A 178 -41.20 3.97 8.19
CA PRO A 178 -41.85 5.02 8.97
C PRO A 178 -43.20 4.59 9.58
N ASP A 179 -43.80 3.53 9.06
CA ASP A 179 -45.05 2.92 9.56
C ASP A 179 -44.79 1.63 10.38
N GLY A 180 -43.54 1.45 10.84
CA GLY A 180 -43.09 0.30 11.63
C GLY A 180 -42.70 0.64 13.08
N GLU A 181 -41.80 -0.17 13.66
CA GLU A 181 -41.37 -0.11 15.08
C GLU A 181 -40.90 1.30 15.51
N ILE A 182 -40.39 2.14 14.60
CA ILE A 182 -39.93 3.51 14.87
C ILE A 182 -41.03 4.46 15.39
N GLN A 183 -42.32 4.19 15.15
CA GLN A 183 -43.40 4.99 15.73
C GLN A 183 -43.48 4.89 17.27
N THR A 184 -42.79 3.90 17.87
CA THR A 184 -42.63 3.80 19.34
C THR A 184 -41.55 4.73 19.89
N ASP A 185 -40.69 5.29 19.04
CA ASP A 185 -39.60 6.21 19.39
C ASP A 185 -39.77 7.56 18.66
N MET A 186 -40.52 8.46 19.28
CA MET A 186 -40.78 9.79 18.73
C MET A 186 -39.51 10.60 18.38
N PRO A 187 -38.43 10.60 19.19
CA PRO A 187 -37.15 11.19 18.81
C PRO A 187 -36.61 10.69 17.46
N GLN A 188 -36.64 9.38 17.23
CA GLN A 188 -36.13 8.78 15.99
C GLN A 188 -37.06 8.97 14.80
N LEU A 189 -38.38 9.00 15.02
CA LEU A 189 -39.33 9.37 13.97
C LEU A 189 -39.10 10.83 13.50
N LEU A 190 -38.82 11.76 14.42
CA LEU A 190 -38.45 13.14 14.07
C LEU A 190 -37.10 13.20 13.34
N ALA A 191 -36.11 12.43 13.80
CA ALA A 191 -34.80 12.33 13.16
C ALA A 191 -34.89 11.82 11.71
N TYR A 192 -35.72 10.79 11.46
CA TYR A 192 -36.03 10.28 10.13
C TYR A 192 -36.71 11.36 9.25
N LEU A 193 -37.78 12.00 9.75
CA LEU A 193 -38.51 13.02 8.99
C LEU A 193 -37.62 14.22 8.60
N TYR A 194 -36.73 14.65 9.51
CA TYR A 194 -35.74 15.68 9.21
C TYR A 194 -34.75 15.24 8.13
N ASN A 195 -34.15 14.05 8.26
CA ASN A 195 -33.13 13.60 7.29
C ASN A 195 -33.72 13.30 5.90
N VAL A 196 -34.97 12.84 5.80
CA VAL A 196 -35.65 12.73 4.49
C VAL A 196 -35.94 14.11 3.88
N GLY A 197 -36.25 15.11 4.69
CA GLY A 197 -36.53 16.47 4.23
C GLY A 197 -35.28 17.29 3.87
N ALA A 198 -34.17 17.14 4.62
CA ALA A 198 -32.96 17.95 4.45
C ALA A 198 -31.78 17.21 3.78
N GLY A 199 -31.81 15.88 3.70
CA GLY A 199 -30.69 15.04 3.22
C GLY A 199 -30.63 14.83 1.70
N GLY A 200 -31.33 15.62 0.88
CA GLY A 200 -31.28 15.53 -0.59
C GLY A 200 -31.77 14.19 -1.19
N ILE A 201 -32.65 13.49 -0.47
CA ILE A 201 -33.06 12.10 -0.78
C ILE A 201 -33.87 12.00 -2.09
N PHE A 202 -34.46 13.10 -2.58
CA PHE A 202 -35.34 13.14 -3.75
C PHE A 202 -34.60 13.53 -5.04
N THR A 203 -33.76 12.64 -5.56
CA THR A 203 -32.94 12.87 -6.77
C THR A 203 -33.70 12.78 -8.12
N LYS A 204 -35.04 12.65 -8.11
CA LYS A 204 -35.87 12.43 -9.33
C LYS A 204 -37.14 13.29 -9.33
N GLY A 205 -37.23 14.21 -10.30
CA GLY A 205 -38.38 15.09 -10.55
C GLY A 205 -37.94 16.40 -11.20
N LYS A 206 -38.86 17.38 -11.30
CA LYS A 206 -38.46 18.79 -11.43
C LYS A 206 -38.02 19.34 -10.07
N GLN A 207 -37.17 20.36 -10.05
CA GLN A 207 -36.72 20.99 -8.79
C GLN A 207 -37.89 21.48 -7.92
N GLU A 208 -38.96 22.00 -8.53
CA GLU A 208 -40.18 22.43 -7.80
C GLU A 208 -40.89 21.26 -7.11
N GLU A 209 -40.95 20.09 -7.76
CA GLU A 209 -41.55 18.85 -7.24
C GLU A 209 -40.68 18.18 -6.15
N ILE A 210 -39.38 18.46 -6.16
CA ILE A 210 -38.39 18.02 -5.16
C ILE A 210 -38.52 18.90 -3.92
N ASN A 211 -38.39 20.23 -4.09
CA ASN A 211 -38.51 21.22 -3.01
C ASN A 211 -39.83 21.09 -2.24
N GLN A 212 -40.94 20.80 -2.92
CA GLN A 212 -42.25 20.59 -2.28
C GLN A 212 -42.24 19.37 -1.35
N LYS A 213 -41.71 18.23 -1.80
CA LYS A 213 -41.65 17.00 -0.96
C LYS A 213 -40.75 17.19 0.25
N GLU A 214 -39.60 17.83 0.05
CA GLU A 214 -38.66 18.16 1.11
C GLU A 214 -39.33 19.07 2.16
N PHE A 215 -40.03 20.11 1.71
CA PHE A 215 -40.83 20.99 2.56
C PHE A 215 -41.94 20.25 3.33
N ASP A 216 -42.68 19.32 2.70
CA ASP A 216 -43.74 18.53 3.35
C ASP A 216 -43.20 17.69 4.53
N TYR A 217 -42.05 17.06 4.36
CA TYR A 217 -41.38 16.28 5.41
C TYR A 217 -40.89 17.18 6.56
N LEU A 218 -40.30 18.33 6.24
CA LEU A 218 -39.82 19.29 7.24
C LEU A 218 -40.96 19.96 8.03
N ILE A 219 -42.08 20.29 7.40
CA ILE A 219 -43.29 20.75 8.08
C ILE A 219 -43.84 19.68 9.01
N ARG A 220 -43.91 18.41 8.56
CA ARG A 220 -44.36 17.29 9.40
C ARG A 220 -43.45 17.11 10.62
N CYS A 221 -42.13 17.26 10.46
CA CYS A 221 -41.18 17.23 11.56
C CYS A 221 -41.39 18.41 12.54
N TYR A 222 -41.45 19.65 12.06
CA TYR A 222 -41.69 20.85 12.86
C TYR A 222 -42.96 20.75 13.72
N MET A 223 -44.08 20.36 13.11
CA MET A 223 -45.38 20.29 13.80
C MET A 223 -45.39 19.20 14.88
N LEU A 224 -44.78 18.03 14.62
CA LEU A 224 -44.64 16.96 15.61
C LEU A 224 -43.63 17.33 16.72
N ALA A 225 -42.53 18.02 16.39
CA ALA A 225 -41.52 18.46 17.34
C ALA A 225 -42.11 19.46 18.36
N ILE A 226 -42.92 20.42 17.91
CA ILE A 226 -43.65 21.33 18.80
C ILE A 226 -44.68 20.55 19.64
N HIS A 227 -45.52 19.72 19.01
CA HIS A 227 -46.59 18.98 19.71
C HIS A 227 -46.06 18.07 20.83
N HIS A 228 -44.90 17.43 20.63
CA HIS A 228 -44.28 16.54 21.62
C HIS A 228 -43.14 17.19 22.42
N ASN A 229 -42.96 18.51 22.30
CA ASN A 229 -41.94 19.31 22.99
C ASN A 229 -40.51 18.73 22.84
N TYR A 230 -40.00 18.77 21.60
CA TYR A 230 -38.61 18.43 21.22
C TYR A 230 -37.93 19.65 20.56
N PRO A 231 -37.46 20.64 21.36
CA PRO A 231 -36.89 21.89 20.84
C PRO A 231 -35.72 21.70 19.86
N TYR A 232 -34.89 20.66 20.03
CA TYR A 232 -33.81 20.37 19.07
C TYR A 232 -34.36 20.07 17.66
N TRP A 233 -35.45 19.31 17.55
CA TRP A 233 -36.06 18.98 16.26
C TRP A 233 -36.93 20.13 15.70
N GLU A 234 -37.49 21.00 16.56
CA GLU A 234 -38.06 22.28 16.11
C GLU A 234 -36.97 23.12 15.43
N ALA A 235 -35.82 23.29 16.07
CA ALA A 235 -34.71 24.11 15.57
C ALA A 235 -34.09 23.57 14.28
N ASN A 236 -33.88 22.25 14.18
CA ASN A 236 -33.42 21.60 12.93
C ASN A 236 -34.41 21.85 11.78
N SER A 237 -35.71 21.65 12.04
CA SER A 237 -36.76 21.86 11.02
C SER A 237 -36.84 23.32 10.59
N LEU A 238 -36.79 24.27 11.53
CA LEU A 238 -36.76 25.71 11.24
C LEU A 238 -35.54 26.12 10.40
N GLN A 239 -34.37 25.52 10.64
CA GLN A 239 -33.15 25.79 9.88
C GLN A 239 -33.28 25.30 8.43
N ALA A 240 -33.68 24.05 8.22
CA ALA A 240 -33.86 23.53 6.86
C ALA A 240 -34.99 24.25 6.10
N LEU A 241 -36.11 24.53 6.76
CA LEU A 241 -37.20 25.36 6.19
C LEU A 241 -36.73 26.77 5.82
N SER A 242 -35.77 27.35 6.55
CA SER A 242 -35.13 28.61 6.13
C SER A 242 -34.39 28.43 4.80
N GLU A 243 -33.56 27.39 4.67
CA GLU A 243 -32.70 27.17 3.49
C GLU A 243 -33.50 26.97 2.19
N HIS A 244 -34.64 26.26 2.22
CA HIS A 244 -35.53 26.16 1.05
C HIS A 244 -36.18 27.51 0.63
N LEU A 245 -36.28 28.48 1.54
CA LEU A 245 -36.92 29.78 1.32
C LEU A 245 -35.92 30.92 0.99
N VAL A 246 -34.61 30.62 0.99
CA VAL A 246 -33.54 31.55 0.56
C VAL A 246 -33.68 31.94 -0.92
N ASN A 247 -34.22 31.07 -1.78
CA ASN A 247 -34.43 31.34 -3.20
C ASN A 247 -35.82 31.95 -3.46
N ASP A 248 -35.87 33.13 -4.08
CA ASP A 248 -37.11 33.87 -4.34
C ASP A 248 -38.17 33.06 -5.10
N LYS A 249 -37.79 32.38 -6.19
CA LYS A 249 -38.74 31.63 -7.03
C LYS A 249 -39.31 30.41 -6.29
N SER A 250 -38.45 29.70 -5.56
CA SER A 250 -38.86 28.57 -4.74
C SER A 250 -39.74 29.01 -3.57
N ARG A 251 -39.41 30.15 -2.94
CA ARG A 251 -40.19 30.74 -1.84
C ARG A 251 -41.59 31.14 -2.29
N GLU A 252 -41.74 31.82 -3.42
CA GLU A 252 -43.04 32.21 -3.97
C GLU A 252 -43.93 30.98 -4.27
N ALA A 253 -43.36 29.92 -4.86
CA ALA A 253 -44.09 28.68 -5.11
C ALA A 253 -44.51 27.99 -3.80
N LEU A 254 -43.56 27.74 -2.89
CA LEU A 254 -43.83 27.06 -1.61
C LEU A 254 -44.86 27.83 -0.76
N ILE A 255 -44.80 29.17 -0.70
CA ILE A 255 -45.78 29.97 0.06
C ILE A 255 -47.18 29.88 -0.55
N ARG A 256 -47.29 29.98 -1.88
CA ARG A 256 -48.57 29.88 -2.60
C ARG A 256 -49.23 28.52 -2.39
N ASP A 257 -48.45 27.45 -2.50
CA ASP A 257 -48.99 26.08 -2.51
C ASP A 257 -49.21 25.52 -1.09
N ASN A 258 -48.56 26.10 -0.06
CA ASN A 258 -48.61 25.64 1.33
C ASN A 258 -49.17 26.68 2.33
N LEU A 259 -50.10 27.54 1.89
CA LEU A 259 -50.69 28.62 2.71
C LEU A 259 -51.13 28.21 4.14
N PRO A 260 -51.69 27.01 4.42
CA PRO A 260 -52.01 26.60 5.79
C PRO A 260 -50.77 26.46 6.68
N SER A 261 -49.71 25.83 6.17
CA SER A 261 -48.45 25.61 6.90
C SER A 261 -47.77 26.94 7.24
N PHE A 262 -47.79 27.90 6.31
CA PHE A 262 -47.21 29.22 6.54
C PHE A 262 -47.91 30.04 7.63
N LYS A 263 -49.17 29.74 8.00
CA LYS A 263 -49.82 30.38 9.16
C LYS A 263 -49.18 29.98 10.51
N TYR A 264 -48.47 28.85 10.57
CA TYR A 264 -47.74 28.37 11.75
C TYR A 264 -46.23 28.71 11.71
N LEU A 265 -45.73 29.17 10.56
CA LEU A 265 -44.35 29.65 10.39
C LEU A 265 -44.23 31.18 10.53
N LYS A 266 -45.15 31.95 9.93
CA LYS A 266 -45.11 33.42 9.95
C LYS A 266 -45.49 33.96 11.34
N VAL A 267 -44.61 34.75 11.94
CA VAL A 267 -44.89 35.48 13.19
C VAL A 267 -45.49 36.84 12.85
N GLY A 268 -46.82 36.96 12.96
CA GLY A 268 -47.54 38.20 12.65
C GLY A 268 -47.45 38.60 11.17
N ASN A 269 -47.50 39.91 10.89
CA ASN A 269 -47.47 40.46 9.54
C ASN A 269 -46.04 40.61 8.97
N LEU A 270 -45.19 39.58 9.14
CA LEU A 270 -43.82 39.58 8.63
C LEU A 270 -43.81 39.52 7.08
N PRO A 271 -43.07 40.41 6.39
CA PRO A 271 -42.90 40.34 4.93
C PRO A 271 -42.26 39.02 4.47
N ASP A 272 -42.71 38.51 3.33
CA ASP A 272 -42.35 37.17 2.85
C ASP A 272 -40.85 37.01 2.56
N SER A 273 -40.15 38.09 2.18
CA SER A 273 -38.70 38.14 2.02
C SER A 273 -37.90 37.97 3.33
N LEU A 274 -38.52 38.21 4.49
CA LEU A 274 -37.86 38.11 5.80
C LEU A 274 -38.13 36.79 6.54
N ILE A 275 -39.02 35.94 6.02
CA ILE A 275 -39.39 34.66 6.66
C ILE A 275 -38.17 33.78 6.87
N ALA A 276 -37.34 33.57 5.84
CA ALA A 276 -36.15 32.71 5.94
C ALA A 276 -35.22 33.16 7.10
N GLY A 277 -34.93 34.46 7.19
CA GLY A 277 -34.11 35.03 8.26
C GLY A 277 -34.72 34.82 9.64
N ASN A 278 -36.04 35.01 9.80
CA ASN A 278 -36.72 34.80 11.09
C ASN A 278 -36.75 33.32 11.52
N LEU A 279 -36.89 32.37 10.59
CA LEU A 279 -36.82 30.94 10.92
C LEU A 279 -35.39 30.54 11.35
N ALA A 280 -34.36 31.09 10.69
CA ALA A 280 -32.96 30.86 11.06
C ALA A 280 -32.60 31.49 12.43
N GLU A 281 -33.09 32.70 12.71
CA GLU A 281 -32.92 33.39 14.01
C GLU A 281 -33.60 32.62 15.16
N ARG A 282 -34.84 32.15 14.95
CA ARG A 282 -35.54 31.28 15.90
C ARG A 282 -34.75 29.99 16.16
N SER A 283 -34.30 29.32 15.09
CA SER A 283 -33.50 28.09 15.18
C SER A 283 -32.23 28.30 16.01
N LEU A 284 -31.46 29.35 15.70
CA LEU A 284 -30.25 29.73 16.43
C LEU A 284 -30.51 29.92 17.93
N SER A 285 -31.56 30.68 18.28
CA SER A 285 -31.95 30.93 19.68
C SER A 285 -32.30 29.64 20.44
N ILE A 286 -32.99 28.70 19.78
CA ILE A 286 -33.35 27.41 20.38
C ILE A 286 -32.11 26.52 20.55
N PHE A 287 -31.21 26.44 19.56
CA PHE A 287 -29.96 25.65 19.70
C PHE A 287 -29.02 26.20 20.78
N GLN A 288 -28.88 27.53 20.87
CA GLN A 288 -28.11 28.17 21.96
C GLN A 288 -28.68 27.84 23.34
N LYS A 289 -30.02 27.78 23.47
CA LYS A 289 -30.70 27.39 24.71
C LYS A 289 -30.61 25.87 25.00
N TYR A 290 -30.53 25.03 23.97
CA TYR A 290 -30.39 23.58 24.10
C TYR A 290 -28.94 23.14 24.41
N GLY A 291 -27.96 23.89 23.90
CA GLY A 291 -26.53 23.65 24.15
C GLY A 291 -25.82 22.77 23.11
N ASP A 292 -26.35 22.64 21.88
CA ASP A 292 -25.61 22.00 20.77
C ASP A 292 -24.71 23.04 20.07
N VAL A 293 -23.41 22.77 20.04
CA VAL A 293 -22.38 23.67 19.48
C VAL A 293 -22.34 23.63 17.95
N TYR A 294 -22.48 22.43 17.37
CA TYR A 294 -22.42 22.19 15.94
C TYR A 294 -23.58 22.87 15.22
N GLN A 295 -24.80 22.65 15.73
CA GLN A 295 -26.03 23.21 15.17
C GLN A 295 -26.14 24.72 15.42
N THR A 296 -25.59 25.24 16.52
CA THR A 296 -25.47 26.70 16.72
C THR A 296 -24.62 27.35 15.62
N ALA A 297 -23.46 26.77 15.30
CA ALA A 297 -22.61 27.26 14.20
C ALA A 297 -23.28 27.08 12.82
N GLY A 298 -23.98 25.97 12.61
CA GLY A 298 -24.83 25.73 11.44
C GLY A 298 -25.90 26.80 11.26
N SER A 299 -26.65 27.15 12.30
CA SER A 299 -27.70 28.18 12.22
C SER A 299 -27.14 29.58 12.01
N TYR A 300 -25.93 29.89 12.51
CA TYR A 300 -25.23 31.13 12.13
C TYR A 300 -24.88 31.18 10.63
N ARG A 301 -24.46 30.07 10.01
CA ARG A 301 -24.22 29.97 8.56
C ARG A 301 -25.53 30.18 7.78
N THR A 302 -26.61 29.52 8.18
CA THR A 302 -27.94 29.67 7.57
C THR A 302 -28.46 31.11 7.69
N LEU A 303 -28.32 31.74 8.86
CA LEU A 303 -28.72 33.14 9.11
C LEU A 303 -27.86 34.13 8.30
N ALA A 304 -26.55 33.90 8.19
CA ALA A 304 -25.67 34.69 7.32
C ALA A 304 -26.07 34.59 5.84
N SER A 305 -26.49 33.41 5.40
CA SER A 305 -27.02 33.18 4.05
C SER A 305 -28.30 33.97 3.78
N CYS A 306 -29.13 34.19 4.80
CA CYS A 306 -30.31 35.05 4.72
C CYS A 306 -29.95 36.54 4.64
N TYR A 307 -29.02 37.01 5.49
CA TYR A 307 -28.50 38.38 5.45
C TYR A 307 -27.84 38.71 4.10
N TRP A 308 -27.14 37.74 3.50
CA TRP A 308 -26.55 37.87 2.17
C TRP A 308 -27.59 38.17 1.07
N GLN A 309 -28.74 37.50 1.06
CA GLN A 309 -29.79 37.74 0.04
C GLN A 309 -30.36 39.17 0.13
N ILE A 310 -30.57 39.68 1.34
CA ILE A 310 -31.02 41.08 1.54
C ILE A 310 -29.86 42.09 1.46
N LYS A 311 -28.66 41.65 1.07
CA LYS A 311 -27.43 42.44 0.89
C LYS A 311 -26.88 43.09 2.15
N ASP A 312 -27.24 42.60 3.33
CA ASP A 312 -26.59 42.99 4.59
C ASP A 312 -25.33 42.14 4.82
N TYR A 313 -24.29 42.44 4.04
CA TYR A 313 -23.00 41.77 4.15
C TYR A 313 -22.34 41.97 5.52
N ARG A 314 -22.69 43.03 6.26
CA ARG A 314 -22.14 43.30 7.60
C ARG A 314 -22.74 42.37 8.65
N SER A 315 -24.05 42.17 8.65
CA SER A 315 -24.70 41.20 9.55
C SER A 315 -24.33 39.76 9.18
N ALA A 316 -24.24 39.46 7.88
CA ALA A 316 -23.72 38.16 7.41
C ALA A 316 -22.29 37.89 7.94
N LEU A 317 -21.39 38.88 7.85
CA LEU A 317 -20.03 38.78 8.37
C LEU A 317 -20.00 38.53 9.89
N ILE A 318 -20.84 39.24 10.65
CA ILE A 318 -20.92 39.08 12.12
C ILE A 318 -21.39 37.65 12.47
N CYS A 319 -22.42 37.14 11.80
CA CYS A 319 -22.91 35.77 12.01
C CYS A 319 -21.81 34.72 11.73
N LEU A 320 -21.11 34.81 10.59
CA LEU A 320 -20.05 33.86 10.24
C LEU A 320 -18.83 33.96 11.16
N GLN A 321 -18.48 35.17 11.63
CA GLN A 321 -17.43 35.33 12.63
C GLN A 321 -17.84 34.74 13.98
N ASN A 322 -19.10 34.91 14.41
CA ASN A 322 -19.60 34.32 15.64
C ASN A 322 -19.60 32.78 15.58
N ALA A 323 -19.98 32.20 14.43
CA ALA A 323 -19.96 30.75 14.20
C ALA A 323 -18.58 30.11 14.47
N LEU A 324 -17.48 30.83 14.19
CA LEU A 324 -16.10 30.35 14.42
C LEU A 324 -15.49 30.80 15.75
N LYS A 325 -15.95 31.92 16.32
CA LYS A 325 -15.33 32.56 17.51
C LYS A 325 -16.07 32.31 18.82
N GLN A 326 -17.38 32.06 18.81
CA GLN A 326 -18.16 31.96 20.04
C GLN A 326 -17.82 30.70 20.86
N ASN A 327 -17.50 29.59 20.18
CA ASN A 327 -16.94 28.40 20.81
C ASN A 327 -15.86 27.79 19.92
N PRO A 328 -14.58 27.76 20.33
CA PRO A 328 -13.48 27.24 19.52
C PRO A 328 -13.58 25.72 19.28
N ALA A 329 -14.41 24.98 20.01
CA ALA A 329 -14.66 23.55 19.78
C ALA A 329 -15.18 23.25 18.36
N ILE A 330 -15.77 24.23 17.67
CA ILE A 330 -16.22 24.09 16.28
C ILE A 330 -15.09 23.72 15.30
N ASN A 331 -13.83 24.04 15.63
CA ASN A 331 -12.67 23.70 14.78
C ASN A 331 -12.38 22.19 14.73
N GLN A 332 -13.04 21.37 15.56
CA GLN A 332 -13.04 19.91 15.44
C GLN A 332 -13.97 19.40 14.33
N ALA A 333 -14.75 20.25 13.64
CA ALA A 333 -15.68 19.86 12.57
C ALA A 333 -15.27 20.48 11.22
N PRO A 334 -14.31 19.89 10.48
CA PRO A 334 -13.65 20.54 9.36
C PRO A 334 -14.60 20.88 8.19
N ASP A 335 -15.58 20.02 7.87
CA ASP A 335 -16.52 20.28 6.77
C ASP A 335 -17.47 21.47 7.05
N LEU A 336 -17.95 21.60 8.29
CA LEU A 336 -18.80 22.74 8.68
C LEU A 336 -17.97 24.04 8.72
N VAL A 337 -16.73 23.97 9.22
CA VAL A 337 -15.80 25.11 9.15
C VAL A 337 -15.48 25.49 7.71
N ALA A 338 -15.23 24.52 6.80
CA ALA A 338 -15.00 24.79 5.39
C ALA A 338 -16.20 25.51 4.76
N SER A 339 -17.43 25.07 5.02
CA SER A 339 -18.65 25.75 4.54
C SER A 339 -18.76 27.19 5.06
N ILE A 340 -18.42 27.44 6.32
CA ILE A 340 -18.38 28.80 6.90
C ILE A 340 -17.25 29.64 6.27
N ARG A 341 -16.09 29.05 5.96
CA ARG A 341 -14.96 29.71 5.28
C ARG A 341 -15.27 30.10 3.84
N GLU A 342 -16.01 29.27 3.09
CA GLU A 342 -16.50 29.61 1.76
C GLU A 342 -17.46 30.81 1.80
N GLN A 343 -18.39 30.82 2.75
CA GLN A 343 -19.27 31.98 2.91
C GLN A 343 -18.51 33.23 3.36
N LEU A 344 -17.48 33.10 4.20
CA LEU A 344 -16.62 34.22 4.59
C LEU A 344 -15.85 34.80 3.41
N SER A 345 -15.31 33.99 2.48
CA SER A 345 -14.60 34.54 1.32
C SER A 345 -15.54 35.33 0.42
N VAL A 346 -16.73 34.80 0.15
CA VAL A 346 -17.78 35.46 -0.63
C VAL A 346 -18.25 36.77 0.04
N VAL A 347 -18.48 36.77 1.37
CA VAL A 347 -18.85 37.97 2.14
C VAL A 347 -17.75 39.03 2.16
N TYR A 348 -16.48 38.64 2.37
CA TYR A 348 -15.36 39.60 2.31
C TYR A 348 -15.16 40.17 0.89
N SER A 349 -15.41 39.39 -0.17
CA SER A 349 -15.36 39.90 -1.54
C SER A 349 -16.43 40.95 -1.80
N ALA A 350 -17.68 40.71 -1.37
CA ALA A 350 -18.78 41.70 -1.48
C ALA A 350 -18.60 42.97 -0.62
N MET A 351 -17.61 42.98 0.27
CA MET A 351 -17.17 44.14 1.05
C MET A 351 -15.83 44.71 0.53
N ASP A 352 -15.44 44.35 -0.70
CA ASP A 352 -14.20 44.71 -1.41
C ASP A 352 -12.89 44.41 -0.62
N ASN A 353 -12.96 43.54 0.39
CA ASN A 353 -11.82 43.14 1.21
C ASN A 353 -11.16 41.87 0.65
N LYS A 354 -10.44 42.02 -0.47
CA LYS A 354 -9.78 40.89 -1.15
C LYS A 354 -8.84 40.10 -0.23
N GLN A 355 -8.03 40.76 0.61
CA GLN A 355 -7.08 40.05 1.47
C GLN A 355 -7.77 39.09 2.45
N ALA A 356 -8.89 39.50 3.04
CA ALA A 356 -9.68 38.63 3.90
C ALA A 356 -10.49 37.58 3.11
N SER A 357 -10.87 37.89 1.86
CA SER A 357 -11.49 36.93 0.94
C SER A 357 -10.54 35.78 0.61
N ASP A 358 -9.36 36.09 0.06
CA ASP A 358 -8.33 35.12 -0.32
C ASP A 358 -7.90 34.26 0.88
N TYR A 359 -7.70 34.88 2.06
CA TYR A 359 -7.35 34.16 3.29
C TYR A 359 -8.38 33.09 3.68
N ASN A 360 -9.68 33.39 3.60
CA ASN A 360 -10.71 32.41 3.92
C ASN A 360 -10.94 31.40 2.78
N ARG A 361 -10.72 31.79 1.51
CA ARG A 361 -10.78 30.86 0.37
C ARG A 361 -9.67 29.82 0.45
N ASN A 362 -8.45 30.21 0.83
CA ASN A 362 -7.34 29.26 0.98
C ASN A 362 -7.65 28.23 2.07
N ILE A 363 -8.04 28.66 3.27
CA ILE A 363 -8.42 27.74 4.36
C ILE A 363 -9.59 26.81 3.96
N TYR A 364 -10.55 27.30 3.16
CA TYR A 364 -11.61 26.46 2.60
C TYR A 364 -11.05 25.38 1.66
N LEU A 365 -10.10 25.71 0.78
CA LEU A 365 -9.46 24.76 -0.13
C LEU A 365 -8.60 23.75 0.65
N ASP A 366 -7.83 24.20 1.64
CA ASP A 366 -6.99 23.36 2.50
C ASP A 366 -7.84 22.31 3.27
N LEU A 367 -8.94 22.74 3.88
CA LEU A 367 -9.88 21.83 4.57
C LEU A 367 -10.60 20.90 3.58
N GLN A 368 -10.99 21.40 2.41
CA GLN A 368 -11.64 20.58 1.39
C GLN A 368 -10.67 19.56 0.76
N GLU A 369 -9.37 19.86 0.70
CA GLU A 369 -8.31 18.94 0.29
C GLU A 369 -8.18 17.75 1.26
N GLN A 370 -8.31 18.00 2.57
CA GLN A 370 -8.34 16.97 3.61
C GLN A 370 -9.58 16.07 3.46
N THR A 371 -10.81 16.58 3.62
CA THR A 371 -12.03 15.74 3.51
C THR A 371 -12.22 15.13 2.12
N ARG A 372 -11.47 15.53 1.09
CA ARG A 372 -11.56 14.90 -0.23
C ARG A 372 -10.94 13.50 -0.24
N GLN A 373 -9.75 13.32 0.35
CA GLN A 373 -8.93 12.13 0.09
C GLN A 373 -9.73 10.86 0.38
N ASP A 374 -10.37 10.83 1.54
CA ASP A 374 -11.22 9.74 2.01
C ASP A 374 -12.45 9.49 1.11
N ARG A 375 -13.14 10.54 0.66
CA ARG A 375 -14.35 10.44 -0.19
C ARG A 375 -14.08 9.74 -1.52
N TYR A 376 -12.90 9.94 -2.10
CA TYR A 376 -12.48 9.24 -3.31
C TYR A 376 -12.25 7.74 -3.04
N TYR A 377 -11.63 7.41 -1.91
CA TYR A 377 -11.36 6.04 -1.50
C TYR A 377 -12.64 5.24 -1.18
N GLU A 378 -13.60 5.90 -0.53
CA GLU A 378 -14.95 5.39 -0.28
C GLU A 378 -15.71 5.08 -1.58
N ALA A 379 -15.81 6.03 -2.52
CA ALA A 379 -16.49 5.80 -3.80
C ALA A 379 -15.86 4.65 -4.61
N ARG A 380 -14.55 4.40 -4.43
CA ARG A 380 -13.83 3.29 -5.05
C ARG A 380 -14.15 1.92 -4.40
N ALA A 381 -14.42 1.90 -3.10
CA ALA A 381 -14.85 0.70 -2.37
C ALA A 381 -16.27 0.27 -2.78
N ASP A 382 -17.21 1.22 -2.81
CA ASP A 382 -18.63 0.95 -3.16
C ASP A 382 -18.76 0.44 -4.62
N GLN A 383 -17.91 0.93 -5.53
CA GLN A 383 -17.80 0.41 -6.90
C GLN A 383 -17.40 -1.07 -6.93
N LEU A 384 -16.41 -1.47 -6.11
CA LEU A 384 -15.89 -2.84 -6.05
C LEU A 384 -16.84 -3.82 -5.32
N ASP A 385 -17.67 -3.36 -4.39
CA ASP A 385 -18.73 -4.21 -3.83
C ASP A 385 -19.84 -4.45 -4.88
N SER A 386 -20.19 -3.44 -5.68
CA SER A 386 -21.22 -3.59 -6.71
C SER A 386 -20.88 -4.67 -7.76
N THR A 387 -19.61 -4.83 -8.15
CA THR A 387 -19.17 -5.92 -9.04
C THR A 387 -19.09 -7.25 -8.28
N SER A 388 -18.58 -7.24 -7.04
CA SER A 388 -18.55 -8.39 -6.12
C SER A 388 -19.93 -9.05 -5.93
N GLN A 389 -21.01 -8.27 -5.86
CA GLN A 389 -22.38 -8.77 -5.78
C GLN A 389 -22.87 -9.42 -7.10
N GLN A 390 -22.55 -8.85 -8.27
CA GLN A 390 -22.94 -9.41 -9.56
C GLN A 390 -22.32 -10.79 -9.80
N LEU A 391 -21.04 -10.97 -9.43
CA LEU A 391 -20.34 -12.26 -9.55
C LEU A 391 -20.98 -13.36 -8.67
N ASN A 392 -21.47 -13.01 -7.48
CA ASN A 392 -22.18 -13.96 -6.61
C ASN A 392 -23.46 -14.51 -7.28
N ILE A 393 -24.23 -13.64 -7.95
CA ILE A 393 -25.47 -14.02 -8.65
C ILE A 393 -25.16 -15.00 -9.79
N MET A 394 -24.08 -14.75 -10.54
CA MET A 394 -23.67 -15.63 -11.65
C MET A 394 -23.18 -17.01 -11.17
N ILE A 395 -22.49 -17.09 -10.03
CA ILE A 395 -22.10 -18.37 -9.40
C ILE A 395 -23.35 -19.21 -9.05
N ILE A 396 -24.37 -18.60 -8.44
CA ILE A 396 -25.63 -19.27 -8.09
C ILE A 396 -26.35 -19.78 -9.35
N ALA A 397 -26.40 -18.97 -10.41
CA ALA A 397 -27.04 -19.35 -11.67
C ALA A 397 -26.39 -20.59 -12.32
N ILE A 398 -25.05 -20.66 -12.36
CA ILE A 398 -24.34 -21.82 -12.95
C ILE A 398 -24.56 -23.08 -12.10
N GLY A 399 -24.52 -22.95 -10.76
CA GLY A 399 -24.79 -24.06 -9.84
C GLY A 399 -26.18 -24.69 -10.03
N LEU A 400 -27.21 -23.88 -10.30
CA LEU A 400 -28.56 -24.38 -10.59
C LEU A 400 -28.61 -25.18 -11.90
N ILE A 401 -27.89 -24.77 -12.95
CA ILE A 401 -27.86 -25.49 -14.23
C ILE A 401 -27.20 -26.87 -14.07
N ILE A 402 -26.13 -26.97 -13.29
CA ILE A 402 -25.45 -28.23 -12.95
C ILE A 402 -26.43 -29.22 -12.30
N ILE A 403 -27.24 -28.77 -11.33
CA ILE A 403 -28.24 -29.60 -10.64
C ILE A 403 -29.31 -30.12 -11.62
N VAL A 404 -29.78 -29.27 -12.55
CA VAL A 404 -30.77 -29.67 -13.56
C VAL A 404 -30.23 -30.76 -14.48
N ILE A 405 -28.99 -30.64 -14.98
CA ILE A 405 -28.39 -31.68 -15.85
C ILE A 405 -28.24 -33.00 -15.09
N LEU A 406 -27.73 -32.99 -13.85
CA LEU A 406 -27.59 -34.20 -13.04
C LEU A 406 -28.94 -34.91 -12.81
N SER A 407 -30.04 -34.17 -12.63
CA SER A 407 -31.37 -34.75 -12.47
C SER A 407 -31.87 -35.51 -13.72
N LEU A 408 -31.61 -34.98 -14.92
CA LEU A 408 -32.00 -35.61 -16.20
C LEU A 408 -31.23 -36.92 -16.44
N LEU A 409 -29.96 -36.96 -16.05
CA LEU A 409 -29.09 -38.12 -16.25
C LEU A 409 -29.51 -39.30 -15.34
N ILE A 410 -29.94 -39.02 -14.11
CA ILE A 410 -30.51 -40.03 -13.20
C ILE A 410 -31.75 -40.69 -13.81
N ILE A 411 -32.64 -39.90 -14.44
CA ILE A 411 -33.85 -40.39 -15.12
C ILE A 411 -33.48 -41.34 -16.28
N PHE A 412 -32.47 -40.99 -17.08
CA PHE A 412 -32.03 -41.83 -18.20
C PHE A 412 -31.43 -43.17 -17.75
N HIS A 413 -30.70 -43.18 -16.61
CA HIS A 413 -30.09 -44.40 -16.08
C HIS A 413 -31.12 -45.46 -15.70
N TYR A 414 -32.22 -45.01 -15.09
CA TYR A 414 -33.35 -45.85 -14.68
C TYR A 414 -33.97 -46.60 -15.86
N LEU A 415 -34.03 -45.97 -17.04
CA LEU A 415 -34.68 -46.53 -18.23
C LEU A 415 -33.90 -47.68 -18.88
N ARG A 416 -32.56 -47.66 -18.93
CA ARG A 416 -31.78 -48.74 -19.61
C ARG A 416 -31.65 -50.03 -18.78
N ARG A 417 -31.85 -50.01 -17.47
CA ARG A 417 -31.61 -51.18 -16.58
C ARG A 417 -32.46 -52.43 -16.89
N ARG A 418 -33.40 -52.33 -17.83
CA ARG A 418 -34.40 -53.34 -18.21
C ARG A 418 -34.02 -54.23 -19.42
N ALA A 419 -32.78 -54.17 -19.95
CA ALA A 419 -32.57 -54.40 -21.39
C ALA A 419 -31.53 -55.43 -21.93
N ASP A 420 -30.63 -56.06 -21.14
CA ASP A 420 -29.46 -56.78 -21.72
C ASP A 420 -29.03 -58.03 -20.92
N ASN A 421 -28.78 -59.19 -21.57
CA ASN A 421 -28.11 -60.41 -21.05
C ASN A 421 -27.93 -61.48 -22.18
N GLN A 422 -26.70 -61.95 -22.53
CA GLN A 422 -26.35 -63.38 -22.85
C GLN A 422 -24.93 -63.66 -23.45
N SER A 423 -24.27 -62.75 -24.16
CA SER A 423 -23.14 -63.08 -25.09
C SER A 423 -21.73 -63.20 -24.49
N GLU A 424 -21.59 -63.82 -23.32
CA GLU A 424 -20.62 -63.28 -22.35
C GLU A 424 -19.26 -64.00 -22.17
N LEU A 425 -19.14 -65.29 -22.50
CA LEU A 425 -18.15 -66.18 -21.86
C LEU A 425 -16.69 -66.09 -22.36
N ASN A 426 -16.43 -65.73 -23.63
CA ASN A 426 -15.05 -65.71 -24.15
C ASN A 426 -14.18 -64.55 -23.60
N LYS A 427 -14.77 -63.56 -22.91
CA LYS A 427 -14.08 -62.37 -22.40
C LYS A 427 -13.32 -62.60 -21.09
N LEU A 428 -12.77 -63.79 -20.89
CA LEU A 428 -12.27 -64.27 -19.59
C LEU A 428 -10.78 -64.57 -19.50
N LEU A 429 -10.13 -64.78 -20.65
CA LEU A 429 -8.67 -64.76 -20.76
C LEU A 429 -8.14 -63.31 -20.88
N LEU A 430 -8.93 -62.44 -21.52
CA LEU A 430 -8.63 -61.02 -21.70
C LEU A 430 -8.14 -60.35 -20.40
N PRO A 431 -8.78 -60.47 -19.22
CA PRO A 431 -8.29 -59.86 -17.99
C PRO A 431 -6.87 -60.27 -17.51
N LEU A 432 -6.23 -61.31 -18.07
CA LEU A 432 -4.81 -61.61 -17.81
C LEU A 432 -3.89 -60.81 -18.77
N GLU A 433 -4.22 -60.73 -20.06
CA GLU A 433 -3.51 -59.89 -21.02
C GLU A 433 -3.79 -58.40 -20.81
N GLU A 434 -4.98 -58.08 -20.34
CA GLU A 434 -5.48 -56.76 -19.94
C GLU A 434 -5.04 -56.41 -18.51
N TRP A 435 -4.76 -57.38 -17.62
CA TRP A 435 -3.89 -57.12 -16.45
C TRP A 435 -2.45 -56.91 -16.88
N LYS A 436 -1.93 -57.61 -17.90
CA LYS A 436 -0.59 -57.34 -18.44
C LYS A 436 -0.50 -55.96 -19.09
N HIS A 437 -1.53 -55.53 -19.82
CA HIS A 437 -1.63 -54.21 -20.43
C HIS A 437 -2.00 -53.11 -19.44
N HIS A 438 -2.85 -53.35 -18.42
CA HIS A 438 -3.06 -52.41 -17.33
C HIS A 438 -1.85 -52.37 -16.39
N ASN A 439 -1.05 -53.43 -16.27
CA ASN A 439 0.20 -53.39 -15.53
C ASN A 439 1.31 -52.73 -16.36
N VAL A 440 1.29 -52.84 -17.69
CA VAL A 440 2.10 -51.98 -18.57
C VAL A 440 1.62 -50.53 -18.50
N ALA A 441 0.32 -50.26 -18.43
CA ALA A 441 -0.24 -48.91 -18.27
C ALA A 441 -0.09 -48.38 -16.83
N TYR A 442 0.07 -49.24 -15.82
CA TYR A 442 0.33 -48.88 -14.43
C TYR A 442 1.82 -48.71 -14.17
N MET A 443 2.68 -49.54 -14.78
CA MET A 443 4.10 -49.26 -14.86
C MET A 443 4.35 -48.01 -15.70
N ALA A 444 3.59 -47.76 -16.77
CA ALA A 444 3.65 -46.53 -17.54
C ALA A 444 3.00 -45.34 -16.83
N GLN A 445 2.01 -45.52 -15.97
CA GLN A 445 1.56 -44.45 -15.07
C GLN A 445 2.61 -44.16 -14.00
N LEU A 446 3.32 -45.17 -13.49
CA LEU A 446 4.48 -44.98 -12.61
C LEU A 446 5.68 -44.38 -13.40
N ASP A 447 5.81 -44.62 -14.70
CA ASP A 447 6.84 -44.04 -15.58
C ASP A 447 6.47 -42.59 -15.98
N ASP A 448 5.19 -42.30 -16.21
CA ASP A 448 4.61 -40.97 -16.41
C ASP A 448 4.67 -40.15 -15.11
N GLU A 449 4.39 -40.75 -13.95
CA GLU A 449 4.48 -40.15 -12.60
C GLU A 449 5.95 -39.93 -12.21
N TYR A 450 6.84 -40.90 -12.46
CA TYR A 450 8.29 -40.71 -12.38
C TYR A 450 8.77 -39.62 -13.36
N THR A 451 8.17 -39.50 -14.54
CA THR A 451 8.52 -38.46 -15.52
C THR A 451 7.97 -37.08 -15.12
N GLU A 452 6.75 -36.97 -14.57
CA GLU A 452 6.17 -35.72 -14.07
C GLU A 452 6.91 -35.24 -12.81
N ILE A 453 7.24 -36.15 -11.89
CA ILE A 453 8.07 -35.88 -10.71
C ILE A 453 9.52 -35.59 -11.12
N SER A 454 10.04 -36.19 -12.19
CA SER A 454 11.35 -35.85 -12.77
C SER A 454 11.33 -34.48 -13.48
N GLU A 455 10.27 -34.14 -14.20
CA GLU A 455 10.10 -32.80 -14.78
C GLU A 455 9.97 -31.75 -13.68
N GLN A 456 9.18 -32.01 -12.62
CA GLN A 456 9.13 -31.19 -11.41
C GLN A 456 10.50 -31.12 -10.74
N LEU A 457 11.26 -32.22 -10.66
CA LEU A 457 12.64 -32.22 -10.14
C LEU A 457 13.57 -31.37 -11.01
N THR A 458 13.44 -31.36 -12.34
CA THR A 458 14.23 -30.46 -13.20
C THR A 458 13.81 -29.00 -13.06
N ILE A 459 12.52 -28.69 -12.94
CA ILE A 459 12.01 -27.33 -12.71
C ILE A 459 12.45 -26.80 -11.34
N SER A 460 12.27 -27.60 -10.29
CA SER A 460 12.71 -27.28 -8.93
C SER A 460 14.25 -27.25 -8.82
N ASN A 461 15.00 -28.03 -9.62
CA ASN A 461 16.46 -27.87 -9.75
C ASN A 461 16.86 -26.60 -10.52
N ILE A 462 16.14 -26.20 -11.58
CA ILE A 462 16.38 -24.93 -12.28
C ILE A 462 16.16 -23.76 -11.31
N HIS A 463 15.06 -23.79 -10.54
CA HIS A 463 14.81 -22.80 -9.49
C HIS A 463 15.83 -22.87 -8.36
N LEU A 464 16.29 -24.05 -7.95
CA LEU A 464 17.36 -24.23 -6.97
C LEU A 464 18.70 -23.68 -7.49
N ILE A 465 19.03 -23.88 -8.77
CA ILE A 465 20.24 -23.35 -9.41
C ILE A 465 20.18 -21.82 -9.47
N ASP A 466 19.07 -21.24 -9.89
CA ASP A 466 18.89 -19.78 -9.91
C ASP A 466 18.87 -19.19 -8.48
N ASN A 467 18.30 -19.90 -7.50
CA ASN A 467 18.38 -19.50 -6.10
C ASN A 467 19.77 -19.74 -5.48
N LYS A 468 20.57 -20.70 -5.96
CA LYS A 468 21.99 -20.87 -5.56
C LYS A 468 22.87 -19.79 -6.16
N ARG A 469 22.69 -19.46 -7.45
CA ARG A 469 23.32 -18.30 -8.11
C ARG A 469 22.95 -17.00 -7.38
N ARG A 470 21.66 -16.76 -7.12
CA ARG A 470 21.21 -15.63 -6.30
C ARG A 470 21.81 -15.69 -4.89
N TYR A 471 21.87 -16.83 -4.22
CA TYR A 471 22.43 -16.87 -2.86
C TYR A 471 23.94 -16.60 -2.85
N LEU A 472 24.69 -17.09 -3.84
CA LEU A 472 26.09 -16.72 -4.06
C LEU A 472 26.22 -15.22 -4.33
N GLU A 473 25.38 -14.66 -5.20
CA GLU A 473 25.28 -13.20 -5.37
C GLU A 473 25.14 -12.57 -3.98
N GLN A 474 24.14 -12.97 -3.17
CA GLN A 474 23.87 -12.42 -1.83
C GLN A 474 25.03 -12.61 -0.85
N ARG A 475 25.79 -13.69 -1.00
CA ARG A 475 26.92 -14.05 -0.14
C ARG A 475 28.17 -13.24 -0.49
N ALA A 476 28.49 -13.01 -1.76
CA ALA A 476 29.48 -11.98 -2.15
C ALA A 476 29.04 -10.60 -1.64
N LYS A 477 27.75 -10.30 -1.85
CA LYS A 477 27.02 -9.10 -1.43
C LYS A 477 26.86 -8.90 0.08
N VAL A 478 27.23 -9.90 0.89
CA VAL A 478 27.36 -9.85 2.36
C VAL A 478 28.82 -9.95 2.79
N SER A 479 29.65 -10.73 2.10
CA SER A 479 31.09 -10.87 2.35
C SER A 479 31.73 -9.51 2.51
N LEU A 480 31.37 -8.60 1.60
CA LEU A 480 31.77 -7.23 1.72
C LEU A 480 30.94 -6.39 2.69
N VAL A 481 29.67 -6.63 3.01
CA VAL A 481 28.99 -5.97 4.17
C VAL A 481 29.77 -6.13 5.50
N ASN A 482 30.76 -7.04 5.55
CA ASN A 482 31.37 -7.52 6.78
C ASN A 482 32.77 -7.00 7.09
N SER A 483 33.80 -7.13 6.23
CA SER A 483 35.08 -6.45 6.54
C SER A 483 35.01 -4.92 6.40
N ILE A 484 33.83 -4.38 6.01
CA ILE A 484 33.33 -3.05 6.40
C ILE A 484 33.56 -2.81 7.87
N MET A 485 33.15 -3.71 8.74
CA MET A 485 33.18 -3.52 10.18
C MET A 485 34.59 -3.32 10.77
N PRO A 486 35.61 -4.19 10.55
CA PRO A 486 37.04 -3.95 10.81
C PRO A 486 37.57 -2.60 10.34
N LEU A 487 36.88 -2.05 9.35
CA LEU A 487 37.22 -0.93 8.55
C LEU A 487 36.03 0.06 8.59
N ILE A 488 35.37 0.12 9.74
CA ILE A 488 34.72 1.28 10.31
C ILE A 488 35.08 1.24 11.84
N ASN A 489 36.33 0.84 12.17
CA ASN A 489 36.79 0.48 13.52
C ASN A 489 38.25 0.85 13.94
N ARG A 490 38.99 1.71 13.23
CA ARG A 490 40.43 1.99 13.47
C ARG A 490 40.83 3.43 13.26
N MET A 491 40.27 4.05 12.24
CA MET A 491 40.08 5.47 12.35
C MET A 491 39.00 5.76 13.43
N LEU A 492 38.22 4.76 13.93
CA LEU A 492 37.54 4.81 15.26
C LEU A 492 38.53 5.09 16.40
N HIS A 493 39.80 4.90 16.14
CA HIS A 493 40.90 5.23 17.00
C HIS A 493 41.62 6.53 16.55
N GLU A 494 41.71 6.88 15.26
CA GLU A 494 42.08 8.24 14.79
C GLU A 494 41.16 9.32 15.37
N ILE A 495 39.87 9.02 15.43
CA ILE A 495 38.84 9.62 16.28
C ILE A 495 39.42 9.90 17.63
N ASN A 496 39.69 8.85 18.36
CA ASN A 496 40.13 8.96 19.73
C ASN A 496 41.35 9.88 19.89
N LYS A 497 42.23 10.00 18.89
CA LYS A 497 43.36 10.95 18.93
C LYS A 497 42.90 12.41 18.97
N LEU A 498 41.91 12.79 18.18
CA LEU A 498 41.61 14.20 17.89
C LEU A 498 41.03 14.97 19.10
N LYS A 499 40.06 14.43 19.88
CA LYS A 499 39.58 15.02 21.16
C LYS A 499 40.58 14.80 22.30
N ARG A 500 41.36 13.71 22.28
CA ARG A 500 42.40 13.51 23.30
C ARG A 500 43.53 14.53 23.13
N GLY A 501 43.76 15.01 21.91
CA GLY A 501 44.68 16.09 21.60
C GLY A 501 46.15 15.72 21.84
N GLY A 502 46.99 16.76 21.93
CA GLY A 502 48.43 16.60 22.19
C GLY A 502 49.30 16.29 20.97
N GLU A 503 48.76 16.42 19.76
CA GLU A 503 49.46 16.20 18.49
C GLU A 503 49.58 17.51 17.70
N SER A 504 50.61 17.65 16.86
CA SER A 504 50.91 18.91 16.15
C SER A 504 49.87 19.22 15.08
N GLU A 505 49.73 20.49 14.69
CA GLU A 505 48.72 20.90 13.70
C GLU A 505 48.90 20.21 12.35
N ALA A 506 50.14 19.94 11.94
CA ALA A 506 50.44 19.12 10.76
C ALA A 506 49.93 17.69 10.91
N VAL A 507 50.10 17.04 12.09
CA VAL A 507 49.57 15.69 12.34
C VAL A 507 48.05 15.71 12.57
N ARG A 508 47.46 16.80 13.08
CA ARG A 508 45.99 16.97 13.14
C ARG A 508 45.40 17.14 11.75
N SER A 509 46.07 17.87 10.85
CA SER A 509 45.68 18.05 9.45
C SER A 509 45.98 16.82 8.58
N GLU A 510 47.08 16.09 8.85
CA GLU A 510 47.33 14.77 8.26
C GLU A 510 46.32 13.77 8.76
N ARG A 511 45.99 13.73 10.06
CA ARG A 511 44.84 12.94 10.53
C ARG A 511 43.60 13.39 9.80
N TYR A 512 43.19 14.65 9.88
CA TYR A 512 42.05 15.18 9.12
C TYR A 512 42.16 15.02 7.61
N THR A 513 43.29 14.67 6.98
CA THR A 513 43.41 14.41 5.53
C THR A 513 43.44 12.93 5.21
N TYR A 514 44.03 12.15 6.10
CA TYR A 514 43.94 10.71 6.09
C TYR A 514 42.50 10.25 6.31
N ILE A 515 41.84 10.97 7.20
CA ILE A 515 40.39 11.01 7.40
C ILE A 515 39.63 11.34 6.12
N ARG A 516 40.31 12.00 5.18
CA ARG A 516 39.86 12.36 3.85
C ARG A 516 40.37 11.34 2.78
N GLU A 517 41.07 10.28 3.20
CA GLU A 517 41.76 9.27 2.34
C GLU A 517 41.40 7.78 2.52
N LEU A 518 40.99 7.21 3.69
CA LEU A 518 39.93 6.17 3.53
C LEU A 518 38.60 6.86 3.18
N THR A 519 38.55 8.20 3.16
CA THR A 519 37.31 8.92 2.86
C THR A 519 36.94 8.70 1.48
N ASP A 520 37.83 9.00 0.56
CA ASP A 520 37.48 8.65 -0.77
C ASP A 520 37.47 7.12 -0.93
N MET A 521 37.21 6.21 0.04
CA MET A 521 36.30 5.06 -0.13
C MET A 521 35.63 4.71 1.19
N ILE A 522 34.38 5.12 1.31
CA ILE A 522 33.35 4.12 1.52
C ILE A 522 32.53 3.84 0.22
N ASN A 523 32.54 4.65 -0.89
CA ASN A 523 31.43 4.64 -1.88
C ASN A 523 31.43 4.77 -3.47
N ASP A 524 32.46 4.68 -4.34
CA ASP A 524 32.27 4.05 -5.70
C ASP A 524 31.95 2.57 -5.47
N LEU A 525 32.26 2.16 -4.25
CA LEU A 525 32.34 0.91 -3.59
C LEU A 525 31.00 0.61 -2.91
N ASN A 526 30.61 1.37 -1.87
CA ASN A 526 29.21 1.71 -1.62
C ASN A 526 28.58 2.57 -2.75
N SER A 527 28.95 2.29 -4.01
CA SER A 527 28.13 2.48 -5.20
C SER A 527 28.09 1.25 -6.08
N THR A 528 29.14 0.44 -6.08
CA THR A 528 29.24 -0.79 -6.86
C THR A 528 28.09 -1.72 -6.49
N LEU A 529 27.91 -2.02 -5.20
CA LEU A 529 26.69 -2.70 -4.76
C LEU A 529 25.54 -1.78 -4.42
N THR A 530 25.61 -0.52 -4.81
CA THR A 530 24.39 0.25 -5.00
C THR A 530 23.80 -0.19 -6.34
N GLU A 531 24.61 -0.18 -7.38
CA GLU A 531 24.27 -0.51 -8.75
C GLU A 531 23.84 -1.96 -8.86
N TRP A 532 24.57 -2.90 -8.23
CA TRP A 532 24.24 -4.33 -8.25
C TRP A 532 22.92 -4.71 -7.56
N ILE A 533 22.19 -3.77 -6.94
CA ILE A 533 20.82 -3.93 -6.42
C ILE A 533 19.77 -3.51 -7.45
N GLN A 534 19.93 -2.27 -7.94
CA GLN A 534 18.90 -1.53 -8.67
C GLN A 534 18.44 -2.28 -9.91
N LEU A 535 19.35 -3.13 -10.42
CA LEU A 535 19.21 -4.06 -11.51
C LEU A 535 18.03 -5.04 -11.33
N ARG A 536 17.44 -5.21 -10.13
CA ARG A 536 16.25 -6.05 -9.94
C ARG A 536 15.03 -5.39 -9.28
N GLN A 537 15.07 -4.13 -8.84
CA GLN A 537 13.93 -3.48 -8.16
C GLN A 537 13.05 -2.55 -9.04
N GLY A 538 11.74 -2.66 -8.81
CA GLY A 538 10.69 -1.69 -9.13
C GLY A 538 9.36 -2.14 -8.46
N ARG A 539 8.53 -1.28 -7.88
CA ARG A 539 8.44 0.20 -7.91
C ARG A 539 8.42 0.79 -6.49
N LEU A 540 8.81 2.05 -6.38
CA LEU A 540 8.94 2.86 -5.15
C LEU A 540 8.52 4.32 -5.49
N SER A 541 7.81 5.06 -4.64
CA SER A 541 7.32 6.44 -4.93
C SER A 541 8.42 7.50 -4.81
N LEU A 542 8.31 8.63 -5.52
CA LEU A 542 9.27 9.77 -5.43
C LEU A 542 8.55 11.12 -5.67
N HIS A 543 8.72 12.10 -4.79
CA HIS A 543 8.14 13.46 -4.90
C HIS A 543 9.19 14.50 -5.34
N ILE A 544 9.36 14.71 -6.64
CA ILE A 544 10.45 15.53 -7.19
C ILE A 544 10.16 17.05 -7.09
N GLU A 545 10.99 17.77 -6.35
CA GLU A 545 11.03 19.24 -6.26
C GLU A 545 12.42 19.83 -6.62
N SER A 546 12.60 21.15 -6.57
CA SER A 546 13.92 21.81 -6.75
C SER A 546 14.25 22.71 -5.57
N PHE A 547 15.32 22.40 -4.85
CA PHE A 547 15.63 22.99 -3.54
C PHE A 547 17.12 23.28 -3.34
N PRO A 548 17.50 24.29 -2.54
CA PRO A 548 18.86 24.49 -2.08
C PRO A 548 19.27 23.35 -1.16
N VAL A 549 20.36 22.68 -1.52
CA VAL A 549 20.90 21.55 -0.76
C VAL A 549 21.22 21.95 0.69
N GLN A 550 21.56 23.23 0.90
CA GLN A 550 21.74 23.83 2.23
C GLN A 550 20.63 23.49 3.24
N GLN A 551 19.36 23.44 2.83
CA GLN A 551 18.25 23.20 3.77
C GLN A 551 18.29 21.77 4.34
N VAL A 552 18.68 20.82 3.49
CA VAL A 552 18.97 19.44 3.89
C VAL A 552 20.16 19.44 4.84
N PHE A 553 21.21 20.20 4.53
CA PHE A 553 22.45 20.29 5.31
C PHE A 553 22.28 20.95 6.70
N ASP A 554 21.33 21.88 6.84
CA ASP A 554 21.00 22.55 8.10
C ASP A 554 20.16 21.72 9.06
N ILE A 555 19.22 20.91 8.56
CA ILE A 555 18.38 20.04 9.42
C ILE A 555 19.27 19.14 10.27
N VAL A 556 20.28 18.54 9.65
CA VAL A 556 21.19 17.62 10.31
C VAL A 556 22.33 18.27 11.08
N LYS A 557 22.56 19.60 10.99
CA LYS A 557 23.35 20.30 12.02
C LYS A 557 22.75 20.07 13.41
N LYS A 558 21.43 19.82 13.51
CA LYS A 558 20.70 19.55 14.77
C LYS A 558 20.95 18.14 15.31
N GLY A 559 21.52 17.24 14.51
CA GLY A 559 22.02 15.95 14.98
C GLY A 559 23.05 16.07 16.11
N ARG A 560 23.65 17.25 16.29
CA ARG A 560 24.64 17.67 17.32
C ARG A 560 24.46 17.11 18.73
N MET A 561 23.24 16.84 19.20
CA MET A 561 22.99 16.30 20.55
C MET A 561 22.18 14.98 20.56
N ALA A 562 21.98 14.40 19.38
CA ALA A 562 22.20 12.96 19.26
C ALA A 562 23.71 12.70 19.07
N PHE A 563 24.54 13.75 19.12
CA PHE A 563 25.95 13.79 18.75
C PHE A 563 26.92 14.54 19.74
N GLN A 564 26.74 14.55 21.08
CA GLN A 564 27.71 15.03 22.12
C GLN A 564 28.13 14.06 23.28
N LEU A 565 27.47 12.91 23.50
CA LEU A 565 27.73 11.85 24.53
C LEU A 565 28.71 10.67 24.19
N LYS A 566 29.58 10.66 23.14
CA LYS A 566 30.56 9.55 22.85
C LYS A 566 31.93 9.85 22.14
N GLY A 567 32.19 11.05 21.59
CA GLY A 567 33.47 11.75 21.21
C GLY A 567 33.88 12.08 19.74
N VAL A 568 33.44 13.13 19.00
CA VAL A 568 33.73 13.50 17.54
C VAL A 568 33.21 14.94 17.18
N GLN A 569 33.39 15.55 15.98
CA GLN A 569 33.30 17.01 15.65
C GLN A 569 32.29 17.66 14.59
N LEU A 570 31.05 18.13 14.87
CA LEU A 570 29.98 18.52 13.86
C LEU A 570 30.02 19.93 13.20
N LYS A 571 30.80 20.07 12.12
CA LYS A 571 31.21 21.29 11.41
C LYS A 571 30.68 21.64 9.95
N VAL A 572 29.37 21.86 9.69
CA VAL A 572 28.87 22.06 8.30
C VAL A 572 29.33 23.38 7.63
N GLU A 573 30.20 23.34 6.61
CA GLU A 573 30.23 24.28 5.46
C GLU A 573 28.93 24.37 4.63
N ASP A 574 28.54 25.60 4.42
CA ASP A 574 27.32 25.91 3.72
C ASP A 574 27.56 25.83 2.20
N THR A 575 26.52 25.46 1.45
CA THR A 575 26.55 25.35 -0.02
C THR A 575 25.51 26.26 -0.66
N THR A 576 25.82 26.79 -1.85
CA THR A 576 24.86 27.49 -2.70
C THR A 576 24.13 26.55 -3.67
N ALA A 577 24.53 25.28 -3.74
CA ALA A 577 24.09 24.37 -4.78
C ALA A 577 22.60 24.00 -4.66
N ILE A 578 21.94 23.88 -5.82
CA ILE A 578 20.51 23.58 -5.94
C ILE A 578 20.34 22.33 -6.81
N VAL A 579 19.51 21.40 -6.34
CA VAL A 579 19.23 20.12 -7.03
C VAL A 579 17.77 20.00 -7.39
N LYS A 580 17.46 19.07 -8.29
CA LYS A 580 16.11 18.64 -8.61
C LYS A 580 15.92 17.18 -8.21
N ALA A 581 15.26 16.93 -7.08
CA ALA A 581 15.04 15.60 -6.49
C ALA A 581 13.92 15.66 -5.45
N ASP A 582 13.56 14.52 -4.85
CA ASP A 582 12.73 14.54 -3.64
C ASP A 582 13.60 14.93 -2.44
N ARG A 583 13.19 16.00 -1.73
CA ARG A 583 13.94 16.55 -0.60
C ARG A 583 13.78 15.72 0.67
N ILE A 584 12.64 15.07 0.90
CA ILE A 584 12.51 14.11 2.00
C ILE A 584 13.39 12.92 1.70
N LEU A 585 13.48 12.49 0.45
CA LEU A 585 14.32 11.35 0.07
C LEU A 585 15.79 11.70 -0.13
N THR A 586 16.12 12.98 -0.34
CA THR A 586 17.49 13.52 -0.24
C THR A 586 17.87 13.76 1.22
N LEU A 587 16.93 14.12 2.08
CA LEU A 587 16.98 13.99 3.54
C LEU A 587 16.51 12.58 3.99
N PHE A 588 16.55 11.62 3.07
CA PHE A 588 16.64 10.16 3.24
C PHE A 588 17.94 9.68 2.58
N MET A 589 18.79 10.65 2.23
CA MET A 589 20.19 10.55 1.86
C MET A 589 21.03 11.59 2.68
N VAL A 590 20.43 12.30 3.67
CA VAL A 590 21.07 13.11 4.76
C VAL A 590 20.19 13.32 6.06
N ASN A 591 20.17 12.46 7.11
CA ASN A 591 19.53 12.57 8.49
C ASN A 591 19.39 11.29 9.36
N THR A 592 19.00 10.12 8.84
CA THR A 592 19.12 8.79 9.48
C THR A 592 19.17 7.63 8.43
N LEU A 593 20.14 7.42 7.49
CA LEU A 593 21.60 7.57 7.56
C LEU A 593 21.84 9.07 8.15
N ALA A 594 22.44 9.73 9.20
CA ALA A 594 23.17 9.73 10.54
C ALA A 594 24.23 8.70 11.10
N ASP A 595 23.84 7.64 11.84
CA ASP A 595 24.19 6.29 12.43
C ASP A 595 24.73 4.87 11.78
N ASN A 596 25.73 4.65 10.84
CA ASN A 596 26.80 3.52 10.53
C ASN A 596 28.44 3.74 10.72
N ALA A 597 29.14 4.13 11.86
CA ALA A 597 30.24 5.20 12.19
C ALA A 597 30.10 6.55 13.07
N ARG A 598 29.36 6.95 14.15
CA ARG A 598 28.57 6.43 15.34
C ARG A 598 28.91 5.00 15.79
N LYS A 599 29.02 4.60 17.06
CA LYS A 599 29.57 3.28 17.51
C LYS A 599 30.95 2.77 16.92
N PHE A 600 31.10 2.75 15.60
CA PHE A 600 32.20 2.59 14.66
C PHE A 600 33.08 3.86 14.74
N THR A 601 33.15 4.38 15.97
CA THR A 601 33.64 5.64 16.51
C THR A 601 33.29 5.57 18.00
N PRO A 602 34.25 5.77 18.89
CA PRO A 602 34.03 6.10 20.28
C PRO A 602 34.67 7.47 20.48
N ALA A 603 35.47 7.64 21.52
CA ALA A 603 35.81 8.96 22.01
C ALA A 603 37.02 9.72 21.40
N GLY A 604 36.91 10.29 20.18
CA GLY A 604 37.49 11.61 19.83
C GLY A 604 37.41 12.42 18.46
N GLY A 605 36.80 12.06 17.31
CA GLY A 605 37.17 12.59 15.95
C GLY A 605 36.37 13.68 15.21
N LYS A 606 36.08 13.51 13.90
CA LYS A 606 35.38 14.41 12.93
C LYS A 606 34.66 13.64 11.76
N VAL A 607 33.68 14.20 11.00
CA VAL A 607 32.67 13.44 10.14
C VAL A 607 31.60 14.37 9.38
N CYS A 608 31.50 14.57 8.01
CA CYS A 608 31.38 15.80 7.12
C CYS A 608 29.98 16.55 6.47
N ILE A 609 28.98 16.62 5.46
CA ILE A 609 28.47 16.37 4.01
C ILE A 609 29.10 17.39 3.03
N LYS A 610 29.11 17.40 1.69
CA LYS A 610 28.89 18.67 0.95
C LYS A 610 28.52 18.48 -0.49
N ALA A 611 27.86 19.49 -1.01
CA ALA A 611 27.54 19.63 -2.41
C ALA A 611 28.70 20.30 -3.14
N VAL A 612 29.34 19.57 -4.05
CA VAL A 612 30.14 20.13 -5.14
C VAL A 612 29.23 20.26 -6.36
N GLU A 613 29.28 21.40 -7.05
CA GLU A 613 28.37 21.73 -8.16
C GLU A 613 29.11 21.75 -9.49
N GLU A 614 28.65 20.93 -10.44
CA GLU A 614 29.24 20.74 -11.77
C GLU A 614 28.34 21.34 -12.87
N ALA A 615 28.67 21.09 -14.14
CA ALA A 615 27.92 21.61 -15.29
C ALA A 615 26.41 21.25 -15.25
N ASP A 616 26.10 19.95 -15.15
CA ASP A 616 24.74 19.41 -15.28
C ASP A 616 24.16 18.80 -13.98
N TYR A 617 24.98 18.64 -12.93
CA TYR A 617 24.61 17.96 -11.69
C TYR A 617 25.28 18.58 -10.45
N VAL A 618 24.87 18.10 -9.27
CA VAL A 618 25.46 18.43 -7.96
C VAL A 618 25.72 17.11 -7.22
N GLU A 619 26.85 17.02 -6.54
CA GLU A 619 27.33 15.83 -5.81
C GLU A 619 27.32 16.08 -4.29
N LEU A 620 26.36 15.51 -3.56
CA LEU A 620 26.19 15.60 -2.11
C LEU A 620 27.01 14.50 -1.42
N SER A 621 28.08 14.87 -0.72
CA SER A 621 29.29 14.04 -0.64
C SER A 621 30.01 14.00 0.68
N VAL A 622 31.01 13.09 0.84
CA VAL A 622 31.49 12.61 2.17
C VAL A 622 33.06 12.52 2.46
N GLU A 623 33.68 12.02 3.56
CA GLU A 623 34.33 12.84 4.65
C GLU A 623 34.23 12.37 6.14
N ASP A 624 34.71 11.21 6.61
CA ASP A 624 34.54 10.77 8.03
C ASP A 624 35.83 10.32 8.73
N THR A 625 35.90 10.39 10.07
CA THR A 625 37.02 9.93 10.88
C THR A 625 36.83 8.63 11.71
N GLY A 626 35.88 7.68 11.55
CA GLY A 626 35.77 6.32 12.19
C GLY A 626 36.39 4.96 11.68
N CYS A 627 37.37 4.81 10.77
CA CYS A 627 37.48 3.64 9.88
C CYS A 627 37.06 4.11 8.51
N GLY A 628 35.95 3.67 7.95
CA GLY A 628 35.92 3.59 6.50
C GLY A 628 36.89 2.58 6.00
N ILE A 629 36.69 2.20 4.75
CA ILE A 629 36.78 0.77 4.50
C ILE A 629 37.99 0.45 3.63
N ASN A 630 38.59 -0.73 3.78
CA ASN A 630 39.76 -1.12 2.99
C ASN A 630 39.31 -1.77 1.69
N GLU A 631 40.24 -1.88 0.76
CA GLU A 631 39.97 -2.09 -0.65
C GLU A 631 39.39 -3.46 -0.97
N GLU A 632 39.68 -4.49 -0.17
CA GLU A 632 38.96 -5.77 -0.27
C GLU A 632 37.49 -5.67 0.18
N THR A 633 37.12 -4.54 0.80
CA THR A 633 35.89 -4.47 1.56
C THR A 633 35.03 -3.22 1.48
N GLN A 634 35.14 -2.28 0.53
CA GLN A 634 34.13 -1.21 0.42
C GLN A 634 32.97 -1.48 -0.59
N GLN A 635 33.10 -2.35 -1.62
CA GLN A 635 32.26 -2.57 -2.83
C GLN A 635 30.91 -3.31 -2.69
N HIS A 636 30.88 -4.61 -2.37
CA HIS A 636 29.67 -5.34 -1.99
C HIS A 636 29.02 -4.96 -0.62
N LEU A 637 28.63 -3.71 -0.38
CA LEU A 637 28.01 -3.27 0.90
C LEU A 637 26.47 -3.54 1.06
N PHE A 638 25.76 -4.38 0.25
CA PHE A 638 24.26 -4.30 0.10
C PHE A 638 23.38 -5.38 -0.75
N ASP A 639 22.93 -6.61 -0.36
CA ASP A 639 21.85 -7.36 -1.17
C ASP A 639 20.73 -8.35 -0.58
N ARG A 640 20.70 -9.73 -0.59
CA ARG A 640 19.37 -10.50 -0.54
C ARG A 640 18.79 -11.53 0.52
N LYS A 641 19.40 -12.20 1.56
CA LYS A 641 18.54 -12.78 2.70
C LYS A 641 18.85 -12.97 4.22
N PRO A 642 17.82 -12.67 5.10
CA PRO A 642 17.92 -11.83 6.31
C PRO A 642 18.72 -12.53 7.40
N ILE A 643 18.97 -11.94 8.58
CA ILE A 643 19.43 -12.84 9.64
C ILE A 643 19.27 -12.61 11.14
N HIS A 644 18.55 -13.53 11.77
CA HIS A 644 18.82 -13.93 13.15
C HIS A 644 20.00 -14.92 13.21
N ASP A 645 20.99 -14.68 14.06
CA ASP A 645 21.43 -15.66 15.08
C ASP A 645 22.70 -15.24 15.83
N GLN A 646 22.57 -14.17 16.62
CA GLN A 646 23.09 -14.21 17.99
C GLN A 646 22.23 -13.35 18.91
N LYS A 647 22.20 -13.74 20.19
CA LYS A 647 21.46 -13.03 21.23
C LYS A 647 22.16 -11.71 21.54
N ASP A 648 21.38 -10.76 22.06
CA ASP A 648 21.80 -9.46 22.56
C ASP A 648 22.39 -8.49 21.53
N SER A 649 21.58 -8.10 20.54
CA SER A 649 21.32 -6.68 20.27
C SER A 649 20.11 -6.49 19.33
N THR A 650 19.42 -5.34 19.43
CA THR A 650 18.12 -5.07 18.77
C THR A 650 18.15 -3.97 17.71
N SER A 651 18.50 -4.32 16.49
CA SER A 651 17.97 -3.71 15.27
C SER A 651 18.20 -4.65 14.10
N HIS A 652 17.54 -4.35 13.00
CA HIS A 652 17.37 -5.26 11.88
C HIS A 652 17.79 -4.56 10.63
N GLY A 653 18.76 -5.11 9.93
CA GLY A 653 19.28 -4.65 8.66
C GLY A 653 18.57 -3.47 8.01
N PHE A 654 18.82 -2.24 8.46
CA PHE A 654 18.11 -1.02 8.11
C PHE A 654 19.00 0.15 7.64
N GLY A 655 20.34 0.21 7.55
CA GLY A 655 21.36 -0.73 7.04
C GLY A 655 21.98 -0.34 5.64
N LEU A 656 22.45 -1.18 4.67
CA LEU A 656 22.67 -0.91 3.19
C LEU A 656 21.95 -1.87 2.10
N MET A 657 20.97 -1.40 1.24
CA MET A 657 20.14 -1.84 0.01
C MET A 657 18.74 -1.14 -0.50
N ASN A 658 18.07 0.00 -0.06
CA ASN A 658 17.04 0.83 -0.84
C ASN A 658 17.19 2.36 -1.26
N CYS A 659 17.94 3.34 -0.70
CA CYS A 659 17.93 4.77 -1.21
C CYS A 659 18.67 5.06 -2.53
N ASN A 660 19.52 4.16 -2.96
CA ASN A 660 19.89 4.07 -4.36
C ASN A 660 18.88 3.24 -5.20
N GLY A 661 17.99 2.47 -4.58
CA GLY A 661 16.73 2.06 -5.18
C GLY A 661 15.84 3.29 -5.46
N ILE A 662 15.89 4.30 -4.58
CA ILE A 662 15.50 5.69 -4.90
C ILE A 662 16.32 6.26 -6.07
N ILE A 663 17.68 6.19 -6.08
CA ILE A 663 18.50 6.66 -7.23
C ILE A 663 18.08 6.06 -8.60
N ASN A 664 17.92 4.75 -8.75
CA ASN A 664 17.43 4.20 -10.04
C ASN A 664 15.92 4.28 -10.20
N LYS A 665 15.15 4.57 -9.16
CA LYS A 665 13.78 5.05 -9.38
C LYS A 665 13.80 6.43 -10.03
N TYR A 666 14.69 7.35 -9.63
CA TYR A 666 14.85 8.65 -10.31
C TYR A 666 15.25 8.44 -11.77
N ARG A 667 16.31 7.66 -12.05
CA ARG A 667 16.76 7.38 -13.44
C ARG A 667 15.65 6.76 -14.31
N LYS A 668 14.71 6.01 -13.72
CA LYS A 668 13.53 5.41 -14.38
C LYS A 668 12.31 6.35 -14.49
N ILE A 669 12.41 7.66 -14.19
CA ILE A 669 11.28 8.62 -14.27
C ILE A 669 11.32 9.55 -15.51
N SER A 670 12.42 10.24 -15.81
CA SER A 670 12.52 11.10 -17.01
C SER A 670 13.96 11.48 -17.35
N GLN A 671 14.21 11.95 -18.58
CA GLN A 671 15.56 12.20 -19.13
C GLN A 671 16.47 13.10 -18.27
N ILE A 672 15.93 14.10 -17.56
CA ILE A 672 16.76 14.97 -16.70
C ILE A 672 17.37 14.22 -15.50
N PHE A 673 16.82 13.07 -15.12
CA PHE A 673 17.33 12.24 -14.01
C PHE A 673 18.41 11.25 -14.43
N THR A 674 18.83 11.24 -15.69
CA THR A 674 19.87 10.31 -16.20
C THR A 674 21.21 10.48 -15.45
N VAL A 675 21.48 11.67 -14.88
CA VAL A 675 22.70 12.02 -14.15
C VAL A 675 22.76 11.59 -12.67
N CYS A 676 21.77 10.85 -12.15
CA CYS A 676 21.79 10.41 -10.73
C CYS A 676 22.74 9.22 -10.48
N GLN A 677 23.56 9.28 -9.42
CA GLN A 677 24.65 8.31 -9.10
C GLN A 677 25.10 8.38 -7.61
N ILE A 678 26.07 7.54 -7.17
CA ILE A 678 26.97 7.63 -5.97
C ILE A 678 28.45 7.19 -6.42
N GLY A 679 29.66 7.62 -5.91
CA GLY A 679 31.08 7.29 -6.46
C GLY A 679 32.40 7.50 -5.58
N VAL A 680 33.74 7.12 -5.84
CA VAL A 680 35.00 7.29 -4.93
C VAL A 680 36.47 6.58 -5.22
N LYS A 681 37.68 6.87 -4.57
CA LYS A 681 38.98 6.00 -4.27
C LYS A 681 40.04 6.44 -3.07
N SER A 682 40.72 5.84 -1.98
CA SER A 682 40.83 4.64 -0.97
C SER A 682 42.17 4.32 -0.13
N GLU A 683 42.23 4.03 1.24
CA GLU A 683 43.45 3.69 2.10
C GLU A 683 43.44 3.00 3.55
N GLU A 684 43.32 1.67 3.66
CA GLU A 684 43.48 0.74 4.85
C GLU A 684 43.29 1.11 6.37
N ASN A 685 43.51 2.33 6.91
CA ASN A 685 43.31 2.67 8.34
C ASN A 685 42.76 4.09 8.64
N LYS A 686 42.65 4.98 7.64
CA LYS A 686 42.66 6.44 7.74
C LYS A 686 41.34 7.35 7.61
N GLY A 687 40.33 7.21 6.68
CA GLY A 687 39.08 8.07 6.30
C GLY A 687 37.60 7.54 5.94
N SER A 688 36.50 8.31 5.73
CA SER A 688 35.15 7.79 5.20
C SER A 688 34.17 8.64 4.30
N ARG A 689 33.87 8.31 3.02
CA ARG A 689 32.88 8.99 2.09
C ARG A 689 31.73 8.06 1.65
N PHE A 690 30.47 8.50 1.71
CA PHE A 690 29.42 8.20 0.73
C PHE A 690 28.89 9.45 -0.01
N PHE A 691 28.96 9.55 -1.34
CA PHE A 691 28.47 10.72 -2.10
C PHE A 691 27.46 10.39 -3.16
N PHE A 692 26.42 11.21 -3.38
CA PHE A 692 25.45 10.98 -4.44
C PHE A 692 25.17 12.21 -5.31
N ARG A 693 24.93 11.95 -6.59
CA ARG A 693 24.69 12.97 -7.63
C ARG A 693 23.19 13.11 -7.89
N LEU A 694 22.75 14.36 -8.04
CA LEU A 694 21.40 14.72 -8.44
C LEU A 694 21.43 15.80 -9.54
N PRO A 695 20.42 15.89 -10.42
CA PRO A 695 20.40 16.85 -11.51
C PRO A 695 20.41 18.28 -10.97
N LYS A 696 21.16 19.15 -11.62
CA LYS A 696 21.29 20.56 -11.24
C LYS A 696 19.95 21.27 -11.37
N GLY A 697 19.41 21.68 -10.24
CA GLY A 697 18.17 22.45 -10.19
C GLY A 697 18.47 23.91 -10.53
N VAL A 698 17.70 24.50 -11.43
CA VAL A 698 17.96 25.88 -11.86
C VAL A 698 17.73 26.82 -10.68
N SER A 699 18.79 27.49 -10.23
CA SER A 699 18.69 28.51 -9.19
C SER A 699 17.74 29.62 -9.64
N ARG A 700 16.68 29.87 -8.85
CA ARG A 700 15.73 30.98 -9.09
C ARG A 700 16.44 32.35 -9.12
N VAL A 701 17.59 32.47 -8.46
CA VAL A 701 18.46 33.67 -8.50
C VAL A 701 19.30 33.72 -9.77
N LEU A 702 19.80 32.57 -10.26
CA LEU A 702 20.59 32.52 -11.50
C LEU A 702 19.71 32.73 -12.75
N LEU A 703 18.42 32.38 -12.69
CA LEU A 703 17.42 32.80 -13.68
C LEU A 703 17.27 34.33 -13.72
N PHE A 704 17.21 34.99 -12.56
CA PHE A 704 17.24 36.45 -12.44
C PHE A 704 18.55 37.07 -12.97
N LEU A 705 19.70 36.42 -12.73
CA LEU A 705 21.00 36.89 -13.24
C LEU A 705 21.18 36.67 -14.75
N LEU A 706 20.60 35.62 -15.34
CA LEU A 706 20.55 35.45 -16.80
C LEU A 706 19.72 36.55 -17.47
N ILE A 707 18.62 36.99 -16.83
CA ILE A 707 17.84 38.17 -17.23
C ILE A 707 18.67 39.45 -17.08
N ALA A 708 19.49 39.57 -16.02
CA ALA A 708 20.37 40.72 -15.83
C ALA A 708 21.56 40.77 -16.82
N PHE A 709 22.22 39.65 -17.12
CA PHE A 709 23.42 39.64 -17.98
C PHE A 709 23.10 39.69 -19.47
N SER A 710 21.96 39.13 -19.89
CA SER A 710 21.43 39.36 -21.24
C SER A 710 21.17 40.86 -21.51
N SER A 711 20.96 41.67 -20.46
CA SER A 711 20.76 43.12 -20.58
C SER A 711 22.03 43.93 -20.92
N LEU A 712 23.25 43.33 -20.86
CA LEU A 712 24.48 44.00 -21.30
C LEU A 712 24.94 43.57 -22.70
N CYS A 713 24.89 42.27 -23.02
CA CYS A 713 25.32 41.76 -24.33
C CYS A 713 24.26 41.90 -25.44
N THR A 714 23.10 42.50 -25.16
CA THR A 714 22.10 42.89 -26.18
C THR A 714 21.90 44.41 -26.30
N ALA A 715 22.96 45.17 -26.02
CA ALA A 715 23.12 46.48 -26.64
C ALA A 715 23.05 46.29 -28.19
N GLN A 716 21.87 46.55 -28.77
CA GLN A 716 21.43 46.23 -30.15
C GLN A 716 20.78 44.85 -30.41
N ALA A 717 19.92 44.33 -29.51
CA ALA A 717 18.81 43.45 -29.94
C ALA A 717 17.58 43.49 -29.00
N ARG A 718 16.38 43.79 -29.53
CA ARG A 718 15.11 43.56 -28.82
C ARG A 718 14.72 42.07 -28.93
N PRO A 719 14.39 41.36 -27.84
CA PRO A 719 13.88 39.99 -27.93
C PRO A 719 12.44 39.96 -28.46
N GLN A 720 12.22 39.22 -29.55
CA GLN A 720 10.98 39.22 -30.33
C GLN A 720 9.97 38.15 -29.85
N ARG A 721 9.17 38.49 -28.83
CA ARG A 721 8.16 37.60 -28.22
C ARG A 721 7.08 37.07 -29.18
N ASP A 722 6.90 37.68 -30.35
CA ASP A 722 5.91 37.24 -31.33
C ASP A 722 6.27 35.92 -32.03
N ASN A 723 7.55 35.54 -32.06
CA ASN A 723 8.01 34.39 -32.85
C ASN A 723 7.47 33.04 -32.35
N ASP A 724 7.46 32.78 -31.04
CA ASP A 724 6.96 31.52 -30.49
C ASP A 724 5.44 31.39 -30.68
N LYS A 725 4.71 32.49 -30.50
CA LYS A 725 3.26 32.55 -30.70
C LYS A 725 2.90 32.39 -32.18
N ALA A 726 3.64 33.04 -33.08
CA ALA A 726 3.48 32.87 -34.53
C ALA A 726 3.81 31.43 -34.97
N ALA A 727 4.87 30.82 -34.43
CA ALA A 727 5.23 29.43 -34.72
C ALA A 727 4.17 28.43 -34.23
N ALA A 728 3.63 28.61 -33.03
CA ALA A 728 2.56 27.77 -32.49
C ALA A 728 1.24 27.92 -33.28
N ILE A 729 0.90 29.14 -33.70
CA ILE A 729 -0.24 29.41 -34.61
C ILE A 729 -0.02 28.71 -35.96
N ALA A 730 1.14 28.86 -36.58
CA ALA A 730 1.46 28.24 -37.87
C ALA A 730 1.44 26.70 -37.82
N ARG A 731 1.84 26.10 -36.69
CA ARG A 731 1.82 24.65 -36.46
C ARG A 731 0.46 24.11 -35.98
N LYS A 732 -0.53 24.97 -35.69
CA LYS A 732 -1.80 24.60 -35.03
C LYS A 732 -1.58 23.79 -33.74
N ASP A 733 -0.64 24.26 -32.93
CA ASP A 733 -0.35 23.72 -31.59
C ASP A 733 -1.22 24.43 -30.55
N TYR A 734 -2.42 23.89 -30.34
CA TYR A 734 -3.43 24.53 -29.52
C TYR A 734 -3.15 24.44 -28.01
N MET A 735 -2.39 23.44 -27.53
CA MET A 735 -2.09 23.34 -26.08
C MET A 735 -0.95 24.26 -25.66
N THR A 736 0.09 24.43 -26.50
CA THR A 736 1.10 25.49 -26.26
C THR A 736 0.44 26.88 -26.30
N LEU A 737 -0.52 27.13 -27.20
CA LEU A 737 -1.29 28.38 -27.21
C LEU A 737 -2.19 28.54 -25.98
N ALA A 738 -2.85 27.48 -25.51
CA ALA A 738 -3.66 27.51 -24.30
C ALA A 738 -2.80 27.86 -23.06
N GLY A 739 -1.64 27.22 -22.88
CA GLY A 739 -0.71 27.50 -21.79
C GLY A 739 -0.27 28.97 -21.73
N ILE A 740 0.12 29.55 -22.88
CA ILE A 740 0.49 30.98 -22.99
C ILE A 740 -0.64 31.90 -22.51
N TYR A 741 -1.91 31.54 -22.77
CA TYR A 741 -3.06 32.33 -22.30
C TYR A 741 -3.44 32.04 -20.84
N ALA A 742 -3.14 30.87 -20.28
CA ALA A 742 -3.27 30.60 -18.85
C ALA A 742 -2.24 31.38 -18.02
N ASP A 743 -0.96 31.39 -18.43
CA ASP A 743 0.07 32.24 -17.84
C ASP A 743 -0.35 33.72 -17.88
N SER A 744 -0.88 34.16 -19.04
CA SER A 744 -1.38 35.54 -19.21
C SER A 744 -2.54 35.86 -18.27
N ALA A 745 -3.46 34.91 -18.02
CA ALA A 745 -4.54 35.07 -17.06
C ALA A 745 -4.00 35.20 -15.63
N TYR A 746 -3.10 34.30 -15.21
CA TYR A 746 -2.47 34.31 -13.88
C TYR A 746 -1.75 35.64 -13.57
N PHE A 747 -0.89 36.12 -14.48
CA PHE A 747 -0.22 37.42 -14.29
C PHE A 747 -1.22 38.60 -14.34
N SER A 748 -2.28 38.52 -15.13
CA SER A 748 -3.34 39.53 -15.14
C SER A 748 -4.09 39.59 -13.80
N ASN A 749 -4.32 38.44 -13.16
CA ASN A 749 -5.04 38.31 -11.89
C ASN A 749 -4.21 38.85 -10.71
N ILE A 750 -2.91 38.54 -10.68
CA ILE A 750 -1.95 39.12 -9.71
C ILE A 750 -1.90 40.65 -9.81
N ASN A 751 -1.90 41.17 -11.05
CA ASN A 751 -1.91 42.62 -11.30
C ASN A 751 -3.28 43.29 -11.07
N GLY A 752 -4.28 42.57 -10.55
CA GLY A 752 -5.62 43.11 -10.27
C GLY A 752 -6.49 43.36 -11.50
N GLN A 753 -6.07 42.91 -12.69
CA GLN A 753 -6.75 43.14 -13.96
C GLN A 753 -7.75 42.01 -14.26
N TYR A 754 -8.80 41.91 -13.45
CA TYR A 754 -9.71 40.76 -13.45
C TYR A 754 -10.52 40.62 -14.76
N GLU A 755 -10.99 41.71 -15.37
CA GLU A 755 -11.67 41.64 -16.68
C GLU A 755 -10.75 41.06 -17.76
N GLN A 756 -9.48 41.46 -17.73
CA GLN A 756 -8.47 41.01 -18.69
C GLN A 756 -8.05 39.56 -18.42
N THR A 757 -8.09 39.13 -17.15
CA THR A 757 -7.96 37.72 -16.74
C THR A 757 -9.06 36.87 -17.36
N LEU A 758 -10.33 37.28 -17.28
CA LEU A 758 -11.44 36.57 -17.90
C LEU A 758 -11.36 36.55 -19.44
N ARG A 759 -10.85 37.61 -20.08
CA ARG A 759 -10.59 37.62 -21.54
C ARG A 759 -9.49 36.63 -21.94
N PHE A 760 -8.41 36.54 -21.16
CA PHE A 760 -7.38 35.53 -21.38
C PHE A 760 -7.91 34.11 -21.12
N ALA A 761 -8.75 33.91 -20.10
CA ALA A 761 -9.41 32.62 -19.83
C ALA A 761 -10.39 32.20 -20.94
N ASP A 762 -11.19 33.11 -21.46
CA ASP A 762 -12.07 32.87 -22.61
C ASP A 762 -11.26 32.47 -23.86
N THR A 763 -10.07 33.06 -24.04
CA THR A 763 -9.14 32.72 -25.14
C THR A 763 -8.44 31.38 -24.93
N CYS A 764 -7.98 31.07 -23.71
CA CYS A 764 -7.41 29.78 -23.34
C CYS A 764 -8.42 28.64 -23.58
N ARG A 765 -9.66 28.82 -23.12
CA ARG A 765 -10.76 27.86 -23.30
C ARG A 765 -11.12 27.63 -24.77
N TYR A 766 -11.00 28.64 -25.62
CA TYR A 766 -11.15 28.46 -27.08
C TYR A 766 -10.12 27.45 -27.62
N TYR A 767 -8.83 27.60 -27.29
CA TYR A 767 -7.80 26.67 -27.79
C TYR A 767 -7.92 25.26 -27.20
N ILE A 768 -8.31 25.12 -25.93
CA ILE A 768 -8.63 23.81 -25.32
C ILE A 768 -9.76 23.12 -26.09
N ASN A 769 -10.85 23.83 -26.41
CA ASN A 769 -11.95 23.30 -27.22
C ASN A 769 -11.53 22.95 -28.66
N GLN A 770 -10.61 23.71 -29.26
CA GLN A 770 -10.05 23.38 -30.59
C GLN A 770 -9.16 22.13 -30.55
N GLN A 771 -8.40 21.90 -29.46
CA GLN A 771 -7.66 20.65 -29.28
C GLN A 771 -8.61 19.45 -29.12
N TYR A 772 -9.67 19.59 -28.31
CA TYR A 772 -10.69 18.54 -28.21
C TYR A 772 -11.34 18.23 -29.56
N HIS A 773 -11.71 19.25 -30.34
CA HIS A 773 -12.32 19.05 -31.66
C HIS A 773 -11.35 18.42 -32.69
N LYS A 774 -10.05 18.75 -32.60
CA LYS A 774 -8.97 18.14 -33.41
C LYS A 774 -8.78 16.65 -33.09
N LEU A 775 -9.04 16.22 -31.85
CA LEU A 775 -9.00 14.82 -31.40
C LEU A 775 -10.31 14.08 -31.69
N TYR A 776 -11.45 14.76 -31.54
CA TYR A 776 -12.80 14.20 -31.71
C TYR A 776 -13.66 15.07 -32.64
N PRO A 777 -13.55 14.92 -33.98
CA PRO A 777 -14.25 15.77 -34.95
C PRO A 777 -15.79 15.75 -34.88
N HIS A 778 -16.38 14.73 -34.24
CA HIS A 778 -17.83 14.62 -34.00
C HIS A 778 -18.21 14.78 -32.51
N GLY A 779 -17.26 15.12 -31.65
CA GLY A 779 -17.48 15.36 -30.22
C GLY A 779 -18.35 16.60 -29.97
N LYS A 780 -19.34 16.48 -29.09
CA LYS A 780 -20.26 17.57 -28.71
C LYS A 780 -20.05 18.11 -27.29
N LEU A 781 -19.11 17.53 -26.54
CA LEU A 781 -18.77 17.95 -25.17
C LEU A 781 -17.72 19.06 -25.24
N PHE A 782 -18.10 20.31 -25.00
CA PHE A 782 -17.20 21.47 -25.02
C PHE A 782 -17.15 22.17 -23.67
N MET A 783 -15.97 22.63 -23.26
CA MET A 783 -15.74 23.41 -22.05
C MET A 783 -16.45 24.78 -22.14
N GLN A 784 -17.35 25.06 -21.19
CA GLN A 784 -18.22 26.26 -21.19
C GLN A 784 -17.70 27.36 -20.24
N ARG A 785 -18.05 28.64 -20.47
CA ARG A 785 -17.76 29.72 -19.50
C ARG A 785 -18.55 29.52 -18.21
N ILE A 786 -19.85 29.26 -18.37
CA ILE A 786 -20.83 28.95 -17.32
C ILE A 786 -21.78 27.86 -17.85
N GLY A 787 -22.33 27.02 -16.96
CA GLY A 787 -23.26 25.94 -17.31
C GLY A 787 -24.11 25.52 -16.10
N SER A 788 -25.02 24.56 -16.29
CA SER A 788 -25.86 24.07 -15.17
C SER A 788 -25.04 23.26 -14.18
N LEU A 789 -25.14 23.61 -12.89
CA LEU A 789 -24.56 22.85 -11.77
C LEU A 789 -25.14 21.42 -11.67
N SER A 790 -26.34 21.19 -12.21
CA SER A 790 -26.99 19.86 -12.26
C SER A 790 -26.37 18.89 -13.27
N ASN A 791 -25.42 19.35 -14.09
CA ASN A 791 -24.82 18.57 -15.18
C ASN A 791 -23.31 18.54 -15.05
N VAL A 792 -22.74 17.35 -14.86
CA VAL A 792 -21.28 17.12 -14.85
C VAL A 792 -20.63 17.80 -16.07
N ALA A 793 -19.65 18.66 -15.84
CA ALA A 793 -19.04 19.51 -16.86
C ALA A 793 -18.27 18.71 -17.92
N ALA A 794 -17.99 19.35 -19.06
CA ALA A 794 -17.37 18.68 -20.21
C ALA A 794 -15.96 18.18 -19.88
N GLU A 795 -15.15 18.99 -19.21
CA GLU A 795 -13.78 18.65 -18.79
C GLU A 795 -13.71 17.49 -17.77
N ILE A 796 -14.72 17.30 -16.93
CA ILE A 796 -14.80 16.15 -16.00
C ILE A 796 -15.11 14.88 -16.79
N LYS A 797 -16.07 14.96 -17.74
CA LYS A 797 -16.36 13.87 -18.69
C LYS A 797 -15.20 13.57 -19.64
N TRP A 798 -14.38 14.55 -19.97
CA TRP A 798 -13.13 14.36 -20.72
C TRP A 798 -12.10 13.60 -19.87
N PHE A 799 -11.95 13.95 -18.59
CA PHE A 799 -11.04 13.29 -17.66
C PHE A 799 -11.44 11.82 -17.44
N HIS A 800 -12.72 11.55 -17.17
CA HIS A 800 -13.26 10.17 -17.07
C HIS A 800 -13.22 9.36 -18.38
N ALA A 801 -12.87 9.98 -19.50
CA ALA A 801 -12.72 9.36 -20.81
C ALA A 801 -11.27 9.39 -21.35
N ASP A 802 -10.29 9.65 -20.48
CA ASP A 802 -8.85 9.72 -20.80
C ASP A 802 -8.50 10.60 -22.02
N VAL A 803 -9.27 11.67 -22.24
CA VAL A 803 -9.06 12.61 -23.36
C VAL A 803 -7.67 13.25 -23.22
N PRO A 804 -6.78 13.15 -24.23
CA PRO A 804 -5.38 13.58 -24.11
C PRO A 804 -5.22 15.11 -24.27
N VAL A 805 -5.58 15.84 -23.23
CA VAL A 805 -5.36 17.29 -23.04
C VAL A 805 -4.60 17.52 -21.73
N ASP A 806 -3.80 18.59 -21.64
CA ASP A 806 -3.17 18.92 -20.35
C ASP A 806 -4.17 19.59 -19.40
N TYR A 807 -4.66 18.78 -18.46
CA TYR A 807 -5.52 19.23 -17.36
C TYR A 807 -4.85 20.21 -16.39
N ARG A 808 -3.54 20.54 -16.50
CA ARG A 808 -2.93 21.64 -15.71
C ARG A 808 -3.55 22.95 -16.13
N VAL A 809 -3.40 23.28 -17.42
CA VAL A 809 -3.99 24.46 -18.06
C VAL A 809 -5.50 24.58 -17.80
N ILE A 810 -6.23 23.44 -17.71
CA ILE A 810 -7.66 23.43 -17.38
C ILE A 810 -7.94 23.75 -15.89
N LEU A 811 -7.15 23.21 -14.96
CA LEU A 811 -7.23 23.54 -13.54
C LEU A 811 -6.86 25.00 -13.28
N ASP A 812 -5.71 25.42 -13.81
CA ASP A 812 -5.17 26.77 -13.66
C ASP A 812 -6.20 27.78 -14.15
N ILE A 813 -6.72 27.61 -15.38
CA ILE A 813 -7.70 28.55 -15.94
C ILE A 813 -9.05 28.52 -15.22
N ARG A 814 -9.46 27.41 -14.60
CA ARG A 814 -10.67 27.36 -13.76
C ARG A 814 -10.45 28.08 -12.42
N ASN A 815 -9.27 27.99 -11.81
CA ASN A 815 -8.93 28.79 -10.63
C ASN A 815 -8.88 30.28 -10.94
N GLU A 816 -8.13 30.69 -11.97
CA GLU A 816 -8.00 32.10 -12.34
C GLU A 816 -9.34 32.70 -12.76
N SER A 817 -10.20 31.93 -13.44
CA SER A 817 -11.58 32.35 -13.73
C SER A 817 -12.43 32.51 -12.47
N ALA A 818 -12.28 31.63 -11.48
CA ALA A 818 -13.00 31.73 -10.20
C ALA A 818 -12.56 32.96 -9.40
N VAL A 819 -11.24 33.17 -9.24
CA VAL A 819 -10.70 34.32 -8.49
C VAL A 819 -11.05 35.66 -9.18
N ALA A 820 -10.93 35.74 -10.51
CA ALA A 820 -11.34 36.93 -11.24
C ALA A 820 -12.86 37.19 -11.16
N ALA A 821 -13.69 36.14 -11.26
CA ALA A 821 -15.14 36.26 -11.09
C ALA A 821 -15.52 36.72 -9.67
N LEU A 822 -14.83 36.20 -8.65
CA LEU A 822 -15.04 36.57 -7.23
C LEU A 822 -14.72 38.06 -6.99
N ALA A 823 -13.63 38.57 -7.59
CA ALA A 823 -13.22 39.97 -7.48
C ALA A 823 -14.01 40.93 -8.39
N LEU A 824 -14.74 40.42 -9.39
CA LEU A 824 -15.67 41.19 -10.24
C LEU A 824 -17.13 41.09 -9.78
N HIS A 825 -17.40 40.40 -8.67
CA HIS A 825 -18.77 40.12 -8.17
C HIS A 825 -19.64 39.31 -9.17
N GLU A 826 -19.04 38.59 -10.14
CA GLU A 826 -19.73 37.67 -11.06
C GLU A 826 -20.07 36.34 -10.33
N TRP A 827 -20.97 36.38 -9.34
CA TRP A 827 -21.22 35.28 -8.39
C TRP A 827 -21.52 33.91 -9.02
N ASP A 828 -22.31 33.88 -10.10
CA ASP A 828 -22.67 32.60 -10.74
C ASP A 828 -21.54 32.06 -11.63
N LEU A 829 -20.68 32.94 -12.16
CA LEU A 829 -19.43 32.54 -12.80
C LEU A 829 -18.44 31.99 -11.76
N TYR A 830 -18.33 32.63 -10.59
CA TYR A 830 -17.56 32.11 -9.45
C TYR A 830 -18.03 30.72 -9.04
N LYS A 831 -19.33 30.53 -8.72
CA LYS A 831 -19.89 29.24 -8.30
C LYS A 831 -19.57 28.13 -9.31
N TYR A 832 -19.81 28.38 -10.59
CA TYR A 832 -19.56 27.38 -11.64
C TYR A 832 -18.06 27.06 -11.78
N ASN A 833 -17.20 28.06 -11.84
CA ASN A 833 -15.75 27.83 -12.00
C ASN A 833 -15.11 27.23 -10.74
N ASN A 834 -15.56 27.60 -9.54
CA ASN A 834 -15.10 27.02 -8.28
C ASN A 834 -15.58 25.57 -8.11
N ASN A 835 -16.82 25.24 -8.49
CA ASN A 835 -17.32 23.86 -8.50
C ASN A 835 -16.52 23.00 -9.50
N VAL A 836 -16.35 23.46 -10.75
CA VAL A 836 -15.61 22.68 -11.76
C VAL A 836 -14.11 22.61 -11.46
N TYR A 837 -13.50 23.68 -10.92
CA TYR A 837 -12.13 23.66 -10.41
C TYR A 837 -11.99 22.59 -9.31
N THR A 838 -12.81 22.67 -8.26
CA THR A 838 -12.72 21.73 -7.14
C THR A 838 -13.03 20.29 -7.56
N HIS A 839 -13.97 20.06 -8.49
CA HIS A 839 -14.25 18.72 -9.01
C HIS A 839 -13.12 18.16 -9.88
N LEU A 840 -12.53 18.95 -10.77
CA LEU A 840 -11.39 18.48 -11.57
C LEU A 840 -10.11 18.34 -10.73
N PHE A 841 -9.95 19.19 -9.71
CA PHE A 841 -8.87 19.09 -8.71
C PHE A 841 -9.09 17.87 -7.81
N LYS A 842 -10.35 17.50 -7.53
CA LYS A 842 -10.70 16.28 -6.79
C LYS A 842 -10.24 15.01 -7.51
N GLU A 843 -10.57 14.90 -8.78
CA GLU A 843 -10.27 13.73 -9.62
C GLU A 843 -8.77 13.51 -9.85
N ARG A 844 -7.97 14.58 -9.88
CA ARG A 844 -6.55 14.51 -10.30
C ARG A 844 -5.56 14.19 -9.18
N SER A 845 -5.89 14.51 -7.93
CA SER A 845 -4.94 14.54 -6.81
C SER A 845 -4.97 13.28 -5.93
N ALA A 846 -5.46 12.16 -6.44
CA ALA A 846 -5.54 10.92 -5.67
C ALA A 846 -4.14 10.35 -5.38
N ASP A 847 -3.82 10.12 -4.10
CA ASP A 847 -2.56 9.50 -3.69
C ASP A 847 -2.69 7.97 -3.59
N SER A 848 -1.54 7.33 -3.52
CA SER A 848 -1.25 5.93 -3.85
C SER A 848 -1.29 4.95 -2.67
N SER A 849 -1.44 5.45 -1.44
CA SER A 849 -1.47 4.66 -0.20
C SER A 849 -2.63 3.66 -0.13
N LEU A 850 -3.83 4.04 -0.59
CA LEU A 850 -5.00 3.14 -0.57
C LEU A 850 -4.97 2.02 -1.63
N GLY A 851 -3.85 1.89 -2.37
CA GLY A 851 -3.66 0.78 -3.30
C GLY A 851 -3.72 -0.60 -2.64
N GLU A 852 -3.56 -0.72 -1.32
CA GLU A 852 -3.61 -2.00 -0.58
C GLU A 852 -5.05 -2.54 -0.41
N TYR A 853 -5.98 -1.70 0.08
CA TYR A 853 -7.37 -2.08 0.32
C TYR A 853 -8.09 -2.45 -0.98
N CYS A 854 -7.93 -1.61 -2.03
CA CYS A 854 -8.43 -1.94 -3.37
C CYS A 854 -7.76 -3.20 -3.95
N ARG A 855 -6.48 -3.50 -3.65
CA ARG A 855 -5.86 -4.77 -4.07
C ARG A 855 -6.48 -5.98 -3.37
N MET A 856 -6.90 -5.88 -2.11
CA MET A 856 -7.62 -6.97 -1.44
C MET A 856 -9.00 -7.23 -2.07
N MET A 857 -9.78 -6.19 -2.37
CA MET A 857 -11.06 -6.35 -3.07
C MET A 857 -10.89 -6.87 -4.51
N MET A 858 -9.95 -6.30 -5.29
CA MET A 858 -9.65 -6.80 -6.65
C MET A 858 -9.17 -8.26 -6.66
N LYS A 859 -8.44 -8.70 -5.62
CA LYS A 859 -8.04 -10.11 -5.48
C LYS A 859 -9.25 -11.02 -5.19
N SER A 860 -10.26 -10.52 -4.46
CA SER A 860 -11.54 -11.21 -4.29
C SER A 860 -12.30 -11.33 -5.63
N GLU A 861 -12.32 -10.26 -6.42
CA GLU A 861 -12.94 -10.24 -7.77
C GLU A 861 -12.26 -11.25 -8.72
N THR A 862 -10.92 -11.30 -8.76
CA THR A 862 -10.20 -12.30 -9.57
C THR A 862 -10.47 -13.73 -9.11
N ASN A 863 -10.55 -13.97 -7.79
CA ASN A 863 -10.84 -15.31 -7.26
C ASN A 863 -12.26 -15.78 -7.64
N LYS A 864 -13.26 -14.88 -7.60
CA LYS A 864 -14.62 -15.20 -8.05
C LYS A 864 -14.65 -15.52 -9.55
N ASN A 865 -13.94 -14.74 -10.37
CA ASN A 865 -13.85 -14.99 -11.82
C ASN A 865 -13.22 -16.37 -12.14
N VAL A 866 -12.21 -16.81 -11.38
CA VAL A 866 -11.65 -18.17 -11.49
C VAL A 866 -12.66 -19.24 -11.05
N ALA A 867 -13.38 -19.03 -9.95
CA ALA A 867 -14.42 -19.96 -9.50
C ALA A 867 -15.57 -20.12 -10.53
N ILE A 868 -15.95 -19.02 -11.19
CA ILE A 868 -16.91 -19.02 -12.31
C ILE A 868 -16.38 -19.84 -13.49
N ALA A 869 -15.11 -19.64 -13.89
CA ALA A 869 -14.49 -20.40 -14.96
C ALA A 869 -14.45 -21.92 -14.66
N LEU A 870 -14.11 -22.30 -13.43
CA LEU A 870 -14.12 -23.69 -12.96
C LEU A 870 -15.54 -24.30 -12.95
N LEU A 871 -16.56 -23.53 -12.55
CA LEU A 871 -17.96 -23.98 -12.59
C LEU A 871 -18.47 -24.19 -14.02
N VAL A 872 -18.05 -23.36 -14.99
CA VAL A 872 -18.35 -23.58 -16.42
C VAL A 872 -17.63 -24.82 -16.95
N LEU A 873 -16.37 -25.05 -16.54
CA LEU A 873 -15.61 -26.25 -16.91
C LEU A 873 -16.25 -27.54 -16.35
N LEU A 874 -16.71 -27.50 -15.09
CA LEU A 874 -17.47 -28.58 -14.45
C LEU A 874 -18.82 -28.82 -15.14
N LEU A 875 -19.54 -27.77 -15.53
CA LEU A 875 -20.79 -27.91 -16.27
C LEU A 875 -20.60 -28.66 -17.60
N LEU A 876 -19.47 -28.45 -18.28
CA LEU A 876 -19.13 -29.14 -19.52
C LEU A 876 -18.70 -30.62 -19.32
N SER A 877 -18.14 -30.98 -18.16
CA SER A 877 -17.61 -32.34 -17.91
C SER A 877 -18.67 -33.39 -17.51
N ILE A 878 -19.86 -32.95 -17.07
CA ILE A 878 -20.91 -33.84 -16.55
C ILE A 878 -21.43 -34.83 -17.60
N LEU A 879 -21.58 -34.39 -18.86
CA LEU A 879 -22.07 -35.24 -19.95
C LEU A 879 -21.10 -36.39 -20.30
N PRO A 880 -19.77 -36.16 -20.47
CA PRO A 880 -18.77 -37.21 -20.56
C PRO A 880 -18.80 -38.24 -19.42
N VAL A 881 -18.82 -37.80 -18.15
CA VAL A 881 -18.74 -38.71 -17.00
C VAL A 881 -19.92 -39.68 -16.93
N TYR A 882 -21.13 -39.19 -17.23
CA TYR A 882 -22.33 -40.04 -17.22
C TYR A 882 -22.28 -41.16 -18.27
N TYR A 883 -21.74 -40.88 -19.46
CA TYR A 883 -21.58 -41.86 -20.54
C TYR A 883 -20.74 -43.08 -20.09
N VAL A 884 -19.74 -42.87 -19.22
CA VAL A 884 -18.89 -43.94 -18.66
C VAL A 884 -19.66 -44.80 -17.64
N MET A 885 -20.39 -44.21 -16.70
CA MET A 885 -21.14 -44.98 -15.68
C MET A 885 -22.21 -45.88 -16.29
N TYR A 886 -22.83 -45.44 -17.39
CA TYR A 886 -23.79 -46.16 -18.20
C TYR A 886 -23.24 -47.46 -18.84
N TYR A 887 -21.91 -47.62 -18.91
CA TYR A 887 -21.23 -48.85 -19.33
C TYR A 887 -21.09 -49.86 -18.19
N ARG A 888 -20.75 -49.40 -16.97
CA ARG A 888 -20.33 -50.22 -15.82
C ARG A 888 -21.35 -51.27 -15.40
N HIS A 889 -22.65 -50.98 -15.43
CA HIS A 889 -23.66 -51.94 -14.95
C HIS A 889 -23.75 -53.23 -15.80
N ARG A 890 -23.33 -53.18 -17.08
CA ARG A 890 -23.28 -54.36 -17.95
C ARG A 890 -22.26 -55.41 -17.49
N LEU A 891 -21.31 -55.03 -16.62
CA LEU A 891 -20.25 -55.89 -16.11
C LEU A 891 -20.69 -56.85 -14.99
N THR A 892 -21.91 -56.71 -14.47
CA THR A 892 -22.44 -57.50 -13.33
C THR A 892 -23.35 -58.68 -13.73
N PHE A 893 -23.74 -58.82 -15.00
CA PHE A 893 -24.22 -60.13 -15.49
C PHE A 893 -23.05 -61.11 -15.55
N GLN A 894 -21.90 -60.57 -15.96
CA GLN A 894 -20.55 -61.10 -15.79
C GLN A 894 -20.17 -61.45 -14.34
N PHE A 895 -21.07 -61.38 -13.34
CA PHE A 895 -20.84 -61.79 -11.95
C PHE A 895 -20.72 -63.31 -11.75
N CYS A 896 -21.43 -64.13 -12.52
CA CYS A 896 -21.18 -65.59 -12.48
C CYS A 896 -19.92 -65.97 -13.28
N ILE A 897 -19.50 -65.10 -14.19
CA ILE A 897 -18.15 -65.07 -14.74
C ILE A 897 -17.14 -64.58 -13.67
N GLU A 898 -17.57 -63.74 -12.72
CA GLU A 898 -16.89 -63.22 -11.52
C GLU A 898 -16.74 -64.22 -10.37
N GLN A 899 -16.76 -65.51 -10.66
CA GLN A 899 -15.89 -66.44 -9.93
C GLN A 899 -14.43 -66.33 -10.40
N ILE A 900 -14.18 -66.26 -11.71
CA ILE A 900 -12.84 -66.05 -12.30
C ILE A 900 -12.57 -64.62 -12.69
N LYS A 901 -13.60 -63.82 -12.92
CA LYS A 901 -13.50 -62.38 -12.80
C LYS A 901 -13.28 -61.94 -11.32
N HIS A 902 -13.48 -62.79 -10.30
CA HIS A 902 -12.99 -62.56 -8.92
C HIS A 902 -11.54 -63.02 -8.74
N ILE A 903 -11.06 -64.08 -9.41
CA ILE A 903 -9.61 -64.37 -9.46
C ILE A 903 -8.87 -63.27 -10.23
N ASN A 904 -9.36 -62.89 -11.42
CA ASN A 904 -8.87 -61.75 -12.19
C ASN A 904 -9.10 -60.40 -11.49
N ALA A 905 -10.15 -60.24 -10.66
CA ALA A 905 -10.26 -59.05 -9.80
C ALA A 905 -9.43 -59.16 -8.52
N VAL A 906 -8.97 -60.33 -8.09
CA VAL A 906 -7.84 -60.40 -7.14
C VAL A 906 -6.57 -59.92 -7.83
N LEU A 907 -6.41 -60.11 -9.15
CA LEU A 907 -5.29 -59.50 -9.91
C LEU A 907 -5.47 -57.99 -10.14
N LEU A 908 -6.69 -57.56 -10.49
CA LEU A 908 -7.04 -56.19 -10.90
C LEU A 908 -7.62 -55.29 -9.79
N SER A 909 -7.76 -55.77 -8.54
CA SER A 909 -8.16 -54.93 -7.40
C SER A 909 -7.00 -54.17 -6.79
N ASP A 910 -7.30 -53.19 -5.96
CA ASP A 910 -6.32 -52.29 -5.34
C ASP A 910 -5.59 -52.90 -4.13
N VAL A 911 -5.67 -54.22 -3.95
CA VAL A 911 -4.96 -54.95 -2.88
C VAL A 911 -3.47 -55.11 -3.25
N SER A 912 -2.56 -55.01 -2.28
CA SER A 912 -1.12 -55.18 -2.57
C SER A 912 -0.81 -56.56 -3.20
N VAL A 913 0.13 -56.61 -4.16
CA VAL A 913 0.46 -57.82 -4.95
C VAL A 913 0.78 -59.03 -4.06
N GLU A 914 1.43 -58.75 -2.93
CA GLU A 914 1.79 -59.68 -1.86
C GLU A 914 0.58 -60.33 -1.15
N LYS A 915 -0.55 -59.62 -1.07
CA LYS A 915 -1.85 -60.16 -0.64
C LYS A 915 -2.59 -60.84 -1.81
N LYS A 916 -2.47 -60.33 -3.05
CA LYS A 916 -3.07 -60.97 -4.23
C LYS A 916 -2.59 -62.42 -4.38
N LEU A 917 -1.28 -62.66 -4.24
CA LEU A 917 -0.69 -63.99 -4.20
C LEU A 917 -1.31 -64.89 -3.10
N LYS A 918 -1.52 -64.36 -1.89
CA LYS A 918 -2.13 -65.10 -0.77
C LYS A 918 -3.63 -65.40 -0.95
N GLU A 919 -4.37 -64.58 -1.70
CA GLU A 919 -5.79 -64.86 -1.99
C GLU A 919 -5.97 -65.79 -3.21
N VAL A 920 -5.08 -65.76 -4.21
CA VAL A 920 -5.07 -66.74 -5.31
C VAL A 920 -4.85 -68.16 -4.76
N ASP A 921 -3.89 -68.34 -3.85
CA ASP A 921 -3.58 -69.63 -3.20
C ASP A 921 -4.69 -70.16 -2.27
N ARG A 922 -5.78 -69.40 -2.05
CA ARG A 922 -6.93 -69.81 -1.22
C ARG A 922 -8.11 -70.36 -2.00
N VAL A 923 -8.19 -70.15 -3.32
CA VAL A 923 -9.38 -70.54 -4.09
C VAL A 923 -9.36 -72.04 -4.37
N ASN A 924 -10.32 -72.76 -3.79
CA ASN A 924 -10.44 -74.21 -3.96
C ASN A 924 -10.89 -74.56 -5.39
N SER A 925 -9.91 -74.88 -6.24
CA SER A 925 -10.04 -75.04 -7.70
C SER A 925 -11.05 -76.09 -8.15
N ASP A 926 -11.39 -77.05 -7.30
CA ASP A 926 -12.24 -78.19 -7.66
C ASP A 926 -13.71 -77.84 -7.91
N ARG A 927 -14.18 -76.68 -7.45
CA ARG A 927 -15.55 -76.20 -7.70
C ARG A 927 -15.73 -75.42 -9.00
N LEU A 928 -14.66 -75.15 -9.75
CA LEU A 928 -14.72 -74.41 -11.02
C LEU A 928 -14.89 -75.36 -12.23
N PRO A 929 -15.68 -74.96 -13.27
CA PRO A 929 -15.76 -75.67 -14.55
C PRO A 929 -14.38 -75.83 -15.23
N GLU A 930 -14.22 -76.85 -16.08
CA GLU A 930 -12.89 -77.23 -16.62
C GLU A 930 -12.18 -76.11 -17.39
N ARG A 931 -12.86 -75.47 -18.36
CA ARG A 931 -12.31 -74.35 -19.17
C ARG A 931 -11.87 -73.14 -18.35
N LEU A 932 -12.31 -73.09 -17.10
CA LEU A 932 -12.17 -71.99 -16.18
C LEU A 932 -11.04 -72.25 -15.16
N ARG A 933 -10.73 -73.52 -14.87
CA ARG A 933 -9.66 -73.93 -13.96
C ARG A 933 -8.25 -73.65 -14.50
N ASN A 934 -8.03 -73.85 -15.80
CA ASN A 934 -6.70 -73.76 -16.42
C ASN A 934 -6.15 -72.31 -16.49
N ILE A 935 -7.04 -71.31 -16.43
CA ILE A 935 -6.71 -69.87 -16.49
C ILE A 935 -5.97 -69.43 -15.21
N VAL A 936 -6.28 -70.05 -14.08
CA VAL A 936 -5.78 -69.69 -12.73
C VAL A 936 -4.27 -69.94 -12.57
N GLN A 937 -3.69 -70.85 -13.34
CA GLN A 937 -2.28 -71.21 -13.22
C GLN A 937 -1.35 -70.12 -13.83
N GLN A 938 -1.59 -69.72 -15.07
CA GLN A 938 -0.78 -68.72 -15.79
C GLN A 938 -0.79 -67.34 -15.11
N ILE A 939 -1.91 -67.04 -14.45
CA ILE A 939 -2.13 -65.88 -13.58
C ILE A 939 -1.07 -65.74 -12.48
N ARG A 940 -0.64 -66.85 -11.88
CA ARG A 940 0.19 -66.87 -10.67
C ARG A 940 1.64 -66.48 -10.92
N GLU A 941 2.17 -66.88 -12.07
CA GLU A 941 3.56 -66.65 -12.47
C GLU A 941 3.82 -65.19 -12.88
N ALA A 942 2.83 -64.54 -13.52
CA ALA A 942 2.94 -63.15 -13.96
C ALA A 942 2.91 -62.13 -12.79
N LEU A 943 2.21 -62.45 -11.70
CA LEU A 943 2.12 -61.59 -10.50
C LEU A 943 3.47 -61.39 -9.81
N VAL A 944 4.29 -62.45 -9.71
CA VAL A 944 5.58 -62.41 -8.98
C VAL A 944 6.55 -61.45 -9.65
N ALA A 945 6.78 -61.58 -10.96
CA ALA A 945 7.68 -60.72 -11.71
C ALA A 945 7.25 -59.23 -11.70
N SER A 946 5.94 -58.97 -11.62
CA SER A 946 5.44 -57.60 -11.47
C SER A 946 5.58 -57.05 -10.06
N GLN A 947 5.62 -57.90 -9.02
CA GLN A 947 5.80 -57.42 -7.65
C GLN A 947 7.19 -56.81 -7.48
N GLU A 948 8.23 -57.51 -7.95
CA GLU A 948 9.62 -57.05 -7.89
C GLU A 948 9.82 -55.76 -8.71
N ALA A 949 9.28 -55.69 -9.92
CA ALA A 949 9.34 -54.49 -10.76
C ALA A 949 8.61 -53.29 -10.14
N SER A 950 7.37 -53.48 -9.65
CA SER A 950 6.59 -52.39 -9.05
C SER A 950 7.14 -51.94 -7.70
N GLN A 951 7.72 -52.84 -6.90
CA GLN A 951 8.44 -52.46 -5.68
C GLN A 951 9.70 -51.65 -6.01
N LYS A 952 10.43 -51.99 -7.08
CA LYS A 952 11.58 -51.20 -7.53
C LYS A 952 11.16 -49.81 -8.02
N SER A 953 10.24 -49.72 -8.99
CA SER A 953 9.80 -48.41 -9.52
C SER A 953 9.20 -47.52 -8.42
N LYS A 954 8.51 -48.08 -7.43
CA LYS A 954 8.02 -47.30 -6.27
C LYS A 954 9.13 -46.85 -5.33
N ALA A 955 10.15 -47.66 -5.09
CA ALA A 955 11.31 -47.21 -4.31
C ALA A 955 12.14 -46.17 -5.10
N ASP A 956 12.21 -46.28 -6.43
CA ASP A 956 12.84 -45.29 -7.29
C ASP A 956 12.02 -43.97 -7.32
N ILE A 957 10.68 -44.03 -7.31
CA ILE A 957 9.78 -42.84 -7.20
C ILE A 957 9.82 -42.25 -5.80
N GLU A 958 9.69 -43.03 -4.72
CA GLU A 958 9.73 -42.57 -3.33
C GLU A 958 11.07 -41.87 -3.04
N ALA A 959 12.18 -42.37 -3.61
CA ALA A 959 13.47 -41.69 -3.58
C ALA A 959 13.52 -40.41 -4.44
N LEU A 960 12.79 -40.35 -5.56
CA LEU A 960 12.68 -39.16 -6.41
C LEU A 960 11.78 -38.09 -5.78
N GLU A 961 10.71 -38.47 -5.08
CA GLU A 961 9.84 -37.61 -4.28
C GLU A 961 10.61 -37.07 -3.06
N ASP A 962 11.38 -37.90 -2.36
CA ASP A 962 12.30 -37.44 -1.31
C ASP A 962 13.38 -36.49 -1.88
N GLU A 963 13.90 -36.74 -3.09
CA GLU A 963 14.84 -35.81 -3.73
C GLU A 963 14.15 -34.50 -4.18
N VAL A 964 12.93 -34.55 -4.71
CA VAL A 964 12.10 -33.37 -5.01
C VAL A 964 11.84 -32.58 -3.74
N HIS A 965 11.39 -33.21 -2.65
CA HIS A 965 11.15 -32.54 -1.39
C HIS A 965 12.44 -32.02 -0.73
N CYS A 966 13.58 -32.68 -0.90
CA CYS A 966 14.88 -32.14 -0.49
C CYS A 966 15.30 -30.92 -1.32
N VAL A 967 15.12 -30.98 -2.66
CA VAL A 967 15.42 -29.88 -3.60
C VAL A 967 14.48 -28.71 -3.38
N GLU A 968 13.18 -28.95 -3.17
CA GLU A 968 12.16 -27.95 -2.87
C GLU A 968 12.35 -27.35 -1.49
N TYR A 969 12.68 -28.14 -0.46
CA TYR A 969 13.04 -27.61 0.85
C TYR A 969 14.34 -26.80 0.79
N GLU A 970 15.35 -27.21 0.02
CA GLU A 970 16.55 -26.39 -0.18
C GLU A 970 16.23 -25.12 -0.99
N ASN A 971 15.37 -25.20 -2.00
CA ASN A 971 14.94 -24.11 -2.87
C ASN A 971 14.04 -23.11 -2.13
N GLU A 972 13.10 -23.57 -1.31
CA GLU A 972 12.30 -22.75 -0.40
C GLU A 972 13.18 -22.17 0.71
N ARG A 973 14.08 -22.94 1.33
CA ARG A 973 15.03 -22.39 2.30
C ARG A 973 16.02 -21.42 1.65
N LEU A 974 16.30 -21.53 0.36
CA LEU A 974 17.09 -20.57 -0.42
C LEU A 974 16.25 -19.45 -1.03
N HIS A 975 14.94 -19.56 -1.17
CA HIS A 975 14.06 -18.43 -1.48
C HIS A 975 13.74 -17.65 -0.21
N ILE A 976 13.54 -18.36 0.90
CA ILE A 976 13.66 -17.96 2.32
C ILE A 976 15.14 -17.82 2.74
N SER A 977 16.06 -17.89 1.77
CA SER A 977 17.40 -17.27 1.80
C SER A 977 17.78 -16.43 0.54
N ASN A 978 16.78 -15.89 -0.22
CA ASN A 978 16.90 -14.84 -1.27
C ASN A 978 15.86 -13.68 -1.32
N SER A 979 14.70 -13.69 -0.63
CA SER A 979 13.71 -12.57 -0.63
C SER A 979 13.33 -11.83 0.72
N ILE A 980 14.27 -11.57 1.67
CA ILE A 980 14.13 -10.78 2.94
C ILE A 980 15.48 -10.11 3.37
N LEU A 981 16.64 -10.19 2.70
CA LEU A 981 17.67 -9.10 2.67
C LEU A 981 17.34 -8.27 1.42
N ASP A 982 16.64 -8.85 0.45
CA ASP A 982 15.72 -8.17 -0.46
C ASP A 982 14.72 -7.24 0.29
N ASN A 983 14.64 -7.37 1.63
CA ASN A 983 13.97 -6.46 2.59
C ASN A 983 14.89 -5.98 3.75
N CYS A 984 15.78 -6.83 4.27
CA CYS A 984 16.80 -6.57 5.28
C CYS A 984 17.85 -5.74 4.57
N LEU A 985 18.88 -6.24 3.86
CA LEU A 985 19.79 -5.40 3.02
C LEU A 985 18.98 -4.30 2.30
N SER A 986 17.74 -4.48 1.83
CA SER A 986 16.87 -3.46 1.24
C SER A 986 16.38 -2.33 2.12
N THR A 987 15.99 -2.52 3.38
CA THR A 987 15.74 -1.36 4.26
C THR A 987 17.06 -0.87 4.80
N LEU A 988 18.03 -1.78 4.94
CA LEU A 988 19.42 -1.46 4.75
C LEU A 988 19.45 -0.48 3.46
N LYS A 989 20.15 0.66 3.39
CA LYS A 989 20.23 1.77 2.38
C LYS A 989 19.00 2.63 2.36
N HIS A 990 17.91 2.31 3.04
CA HIS A 990 17.02 3.34 3.58
C HIS A 990 17.67 3.93 4.84
N GLU A 991 17.39 3.45 6.05
CA GLU A 991 18.03 4.02 7.25
C GLU A 991 19.56 3.92 7.24
N THR A 992 20.17 3.14 6.33
CA THR A 992 21.55 3.39 5.93
C THR A 992 22.01 3.72 4.50
N MET A 993 21.48 4.72 3.75
CA MET A 993 22.29 5.43 2.68
C MET A 993 22.16 6.96 2.63
N TYR A 994 22.52 7.56 3.77
CA TYR A 994 22.02 8.76 4.40
C TYR A 994 23.01 9.37 5.56
N TYR A 995 23.96 8.66 6.27
CA TYR A 995 24.57 8.51 7.69
C TYR A 995 26.11 8.61 7.59
N PRO A 996 26.81 8.19 6.52
CA PRO A 996 27.60 9.18 5.78
C PRO A 996 27.11 9.48 4.37
N SER A 997 25.95 10.09 4.20
CA SER A 997 25.64 10.80 2.94
C SER A 997 25.30 12.30 3.06
N ARG A 998 25.33 13.02 4.19
CA ARG A 998 25.93 12.82 5.53
C ARG A 998 27.06 13.80 5.84
N ILE A 999 28.19 13.55 5.18
CA ILE A 999 29.50 13.66 5.84
C ILE A 999 30.78 14.06 4.94
N ARG A 1000 30.97 15.23 4.18
CA ARG A 1000 32.08 16.11 3.52
C ARG A 1000 32.04 17.68 3.80
N GLN A 1001 31.67 18.13 5.00
CA GLN A 1001 31.79 19.50 5.53
C GLN A 1001 32.49 19.51 6.91
N LEU A 1002 31.85 18.85 7.86
CA LEU A 1002 32.12 18.70 9.29
C LEU A 1002 33.52 18.15 9.64
N VAL A 1003 34.31 17.67 8.66
CA VAL A 1003 35.79 17.67 8.55
C VAL A 1003 36.27 18.94 7.80
N GLU A 1004 36.31 18.93 6.47
CA GLU A 1004 36.82 19.97 5.53
C GLU A 1004 36.87 21.41 6.01
N THR A 1005 35.81 21.96 6.60
CA THR A 1005 35.81 23.40 6.96
C THR A 1005 36.64 23.71 8.22
N ASP A 1006 37.39 22.73 8.71
CA ASP A 1006 38.35 22.66 9.80
C ASP A 1006 38.19 23.63 11.00
N THR A 1007 37.27 23.33 11.94
CA THR A 1007 37.19 24.01 13.26
C THR A 1007 36.82 23.10 14.43
N ASP A 1008 37.59 23.19 15.52
CA ASP A 1008 37.38 22.46 16.78
C ASP A 1008 36.25 23.03 17.65
N SER A 1009 35.65 24.17 17.28
CA SER A 1009 34.37 24.68 17.85
C SER A 1009 33.22 23.67 17.78
N GLN A 1010 33.40 22.68 16.92
CA GLN A 1010 32.47 21.62 16.70
C GLN A 1010 33.01 20.29 17.21
N LEU A 1011 34.21 20.18 17.83
CA LEU A 1011 34.96 18.95 18.21
C LEU A 1011 34.28 17.98 19.18
N GLU A 1012 33.17 18.40 19.78
CA GLU A 1012 32.32 17.52 20.56
C GLU A 1012 31.06 17.06 19.80
N ALA A 1013 30.75 17.71 18.70
CA ALA A 1013 29.42 17.71 18.15
C ALA A 1013 29.11 16.58 17.20
N ILE A 1014 30.12 15.81 16.77
CA ILE A 1014 29.82 14.49 16.21
C ILE A 1014 29.75 13.42 17.27
N ASP A 1015 30.45 13.46 18.38
CA ASP A 1015 30.48 12.47 19.48
C ASP A 1015 29.56 11.25 19.47
N GLU A 1016 28.24 11.45 19.42
CA GLU A 1016 27.23 10.38 19.39
C GLU A 1016 26.39 10.26 18.13
N LEU A 1017 26.57 11.19 17.21
CA LEU A 1017 26.50 11.08 15.70
C LEU A 1017 27.98 10.38 15.51
N ALA A 1018 28.67 10.02 16.64
CA ALA A 1018 29.52 8.88 16.99
C ALA A 1018 29.06 7.72 18.06
N VAL A 1019 27.75 7.40 18.41
CA VAL A 1019 27.14 6.35 19.33
C VAL A 1019 26.50 5.05 18.81
N TYR A 1020 25.52 5.06 17.89
CA TYR A 1020 24.69 4.02 17.25
C TYR A 1020 24.93 3.70 15.69
N TYR A 1021 26.16 3.95 15.13
CA TYR A 1021 26.84 3.59 13.82
C TYR A 1021 27.89 2.19 13.94
N LYS A 1022 28.59 1.59 15.06
CA LYS A 1022 29.04 0.07 15.59
C LYS A 1022 28.36 -0.94 16.73
N GLU A 1023 27.62 -0.63 17.83
CA GLU A 1023 26.54 -1.36 18.61
C GLU A 1023 25.07 -1.51 18.02
N LEU A 1024 24.26 -0.50 17.61
CA LEU A 1024 23.09 -0.46 16.61
C LEU A 1024 23.28 -0.64 15.03
N TYR A 1025 23.58 0.31 14.09
CA TYR A 1025 23.87 -0.03 12.62
C TYR A 1025 24.58 -1.35 12.33
N SER A 1026 25.82 -1.58 12.73
CA SER A 1026 26.50 -2.80 12.33
C SER A 1026 25.90 -4.07 12.95
N LEU A 1027 24.87 -3.93 13.80
CA LEU A 1027 23.89 -4.94 14.19
C LEU A 1027 22.80 -5.12 13.12
N LEU A 1028 22.46 -4.08 12.36
CA LEU A 1028 21.90 -4.16 11.00
C LEU A 1028 22.79 -5.04 10.10
N SER A 1029 24.12 -4.83 10.08
CA SER A 1029 25.08 -5.71 9.36
C SER A 1029 25.28 -7.10 10.02
N GLN A 1030 25.14 -7.25 11.33
CA GLN A 1030 25.07 -8.58 11.99
C GLN A 1030 23.79 -9.29 11.56
N GLN A 1031 22.66 -8.57 11.45
CA GLN A 1031 21.46 -9.06 10.77
C GLN A 1031 21.65 -9.24 9.24
N ALA A 1032 22.86 -9.02 8.71
CA ALA A 1032 23.30 -9.44 7.38
C ALA A 1032 24.40 -10.54 7.41
N MET A 1033 24.87 -11.01 8.57
CA MET A 1033 25.90 -12.07 8.67
C MET A 1033 25.39 -13.51 8.87
N HIS A 1034 24.35 -13.75 9.67
CA HIS A 1034 24.10 -15.10 10.20
C HIS A 1034 23.50 -16.18 9.22
N GLN A 1035 22.77 -15.87 8.12
CA GLN A 1035 22.13 -16.87 7.18
C GLN A 1035 23.16 -17.30 6.14
N VAL A 1036 23.99 -16.34 5.74
CA VAL A 1036 25.25 -16.57 5.02
C VAL A 1036 26.18 -17.50 5.81
N ARG A 1037 25.99 -17.62 7.14
CA ARG A 1037 26.58 -18.65 8.00
C ARG A 1037 25.69 -19.87 8.25
N ALA A 1038 24.36 -19.76 8.17
CA ALA A 1038 23.42 -20.86 8.36
C ALA A 1038 23.43 -21.87 7.21
N ILE A 1039 23.73 -21.42 5.99
CA ILE A 1039 23.81 -22.27 4.79
C ILE A 1039 25.28 -22.53 4.44
N LYS A 1040 25.69 -23.80 4.53
CA LYS A 1040 27.01 -24.30 4.13
C LYS A 1040 26.94 -24.93 2.74
N LEU A 1041 27.93 -24.66 1.91
CA LEU A 1041 28.10 -25.32 0.61
C LEU A 1041 28.80 -26.69 0.79
N MET A 1042 28.45 -27.66 -0.04
CA MET A 1042 29.03 -29.02 -0.01
C MET A 1042 30.04 -29.20 -1.13
N ALA A 1043 31.27 -29.55 -0.80
CA ALA A 1043 32.28 -29.91 -1.79
C ALA A 1043 32.12 -31.38 -2.23
N LYS A 1044 31.91 -31.59 -3.54
CA LYS A 1044 31.95 -32.90 -4.22
C LYS A 1044 33.16 -32.95 -5.16
N SER A 1045 33.52 -34.12 -5.67
CA SER A 1045 34.48 -34.21 -6.80
C SER A 1045 33.79 -33.76 -8.08
N VAL A 1046 34.46 -32.92 -8.87
CA VAL A 1046 33.92 -32.28 -10.08
C VAL A 1046 34.93 -32.38 -11.22
N ASP A 1047 34.52 -32.98 -12.35
CA ASP A 1047 35.27 -32.96 -13.60
C ASP A 1047 34.76 -31.82 -14.50
N ILE A 1048 35.63 -30.83 -14.72
CA ILE A 1048 35.36 -29.61 -15.47
C ILE A 1048 35.01 -29.91 -16.95
N ALA A 1049 35.56 -30.96 -17.54
CA ALA A 1049 35.28 -31.34 -18.92
C ALA A 1049 33.86 -31.92 -19.10
N THR A 1050 33.28 -32.50 -18.05
CA THR A 1050 31.88 -32.97 -18.05
C THR A 1050 30.87 -31.90 -17.66
N LEU A 1051 31.31 -30.89 -16.90
CA LEU A 1051 30.46 -29.87 -16.28
C LEU A 1051 30.08 -28.74 -17.24
N VAL A 1052 31.00 -28.37 -18.14
CA VAL A 1052 30.85 -27.20 -19.02
C VAL A 1052 30.67 -27.68 -20.47
N PRO A 1053 29.57 -27.28 -21.16
CA PRO A 1053 29.31 -27.69 -22.54
C PRO A 1053 30.48 -27.43 -23.50
N GLU A 1054 30.80 -28.41 -24.36
CA GLU A 1054 31.97 -28.35 -25.26
C GLU A 1054 32.04 -27.10 -26.14
N ASN A 1055 30.89 -26.53 -26.52
CA ASN A 1055 30.83 -25.32 -27.34
C ASN A 1055 31.36 -24.06 -26.63
N LYS A 1056 31.52 -24.08 -25.30
CA LYS A 1056 32.16 -23.01 -24.53
C LYS A 1056 33.69 -23.12 -24.49
N PHE A 1057 34.26 -24.20 -25.01
CA PHE A 1057 35.71 -24.45 -25.00
C PHE A 1057 36.29 -24.58 -26.40
N LYS A 1058 37.52 -24.08 -26.59
CA LYS A 1058 38.26 -24.20 -27.84
C LYS A 1058 39.03 -25.52 -27.88
N GLN A 1059 38.45 -26.52 -28.53
CA GLN A 1059 39.08 -27.85 -28.68
C GLN A 1059 40.42 -27.81 -29.47
N PRO A 1060 41.34 -28.76 -29.24
CA PRO A 1060 41.27 -29.84 -28.24
C PRO A 1060 41.60 -29.36 -26.82
N LEU A 1061 40.87 -29.87 -25.82
CA LEU A 1061 41.18 -29.64 -24.42
C LEU A 1061 42.35 -30.53 -23.98
N ALA A 1062 43.27 -29.99 -23.17
CA ALA A 1062 44.19 -30.82 -22.41
C ALA A 1062 43.42 -31.51 -21.25
N PRO A 1063 43.84 -32.72 -20.80
CA PRO A 1063 43.17 -33.39 -19.69
C PRO A 1063 43.32 -32.60 -18.39
N ILE A 1064 42.20 -32.17 -17.81
CA ILE A 1064 42.14 -31.36 -16.59
C ILE A 1064 41.93 -32.31 -15.38
N PRO A 1065 42.75 -32.24 -14.31
CA PRO A 1065 42.51 -33.02 -13.10
C PRO A 1065 41.21 -32.58 -12.39
N PRO A 1066 40.43 -33.52 -11.80
CA PRO A 1066 39.20 -33.18 -11.09
C PRO A 1066 39.46 -32.33 -9.84
N VAL A 1067 38.52 -31.46 -9.52
CA VAL A 1067 38.58 -30.49 -8.42
C VAL A 1067 37.47 -30.74 -7.41
N ALA A 1068 37.73 -30.46 -6.13
CA ALA A 1068 36.74 -30.53 -5.07
C ALA A 1068 35.95 -29.21 -4.99
N GLY A 1069 34.62 -29.22 -5.11
CA GLY A 1069 33.78 -28.03 -4.96
C GLY A 1069 32.29 -28.27 -5.21
N ASP A 1070 31.50 -27.20 -5.22
CA ASP A 1070 30.09 -27.26 -5.63
C ASP A 1070 30.01 -27.16 -7.18
N PRO A 1071 29.35 -28.11 -7.87
CA PRO A 1071 29.32 -28.13 -9.34
C PRO A 1071 28.54 -26.97 -9.94
N VAL A 1072 27.47 -26.49 -9.30
CA VAL A 1072 26.69 -25.33 -9.80
C VAL A 1072 27.54 -24.07 -9.75
N MET A 1073 28.32 -23.91 -8.68
CA MET A 1073 29.23 -22.77 -8.51
C MET A 1073 30.41 -22.81 -9.49
N ILE A 1074 31.02 -23.98 -9.71
CA ILE A 1074 32.13 -24.13 -10.68
C ILE A 1074 31.61 -23.92 -12.12
N ALA A 1075 30.42 -24.43 -12.46
CA ALA A 1075 29.80 -24.17 -13.75
C ALA A 1075 29.55 -22.67 -13.97
N TYR A 1076 29.00 -21.99 -12.95
CA TYR A 1076 28.71 -20.56 -13.02
C TYR A 1076 29.98 -19.68 -13.13
N LEU A 1077 31.10 -20.11 -12.54
CA LEU A 1077 32.41 -19.47 -12.76
C LEU A 1077 32.83 -19.52 -14.24
N PHE A 1078 32.59 -20.62 -14.95
CA PHE A 1078 32.87 -20.71 -16.38
C PHE A 1078 31.81 -20.04 -17.27
N ASP A 1079 30.54 -20.02 -16.86
CA ASP A 1079 29.49 -19.19 -17.50
C ASP A 1079 29.90 -17.71 -17.51
N ILE A 1080 30.40 -17.22 -16.37
CA ILE A 1080 30.93 -15.86 -16.22
C ILE A 1080 32.10 -15.63 -17.20
N LEU A 1081 33.16 -16.44 -17.11
CA LEU A 1081 34.36 -16.23 -17.93
C LEU A 1081 34.06 -16.29 -19.43
N TYR A 1082 33.13 -17.16 -19.86
CA TYR A 1082 32.66 -17.23 -21.25
C TYR A 1082 31.86 -15.99 -21.66
N SER A 1083 30.98 -15.47 -20.79
CA SER A 1083 30.23 -14.23 -21.02
C SER A 1083 31.17 -13.02 -21.16
N GLU A 1084 32.15 -12.88 -20.26
CA GLU A 1084 33.14 -11.80 -20.28
C GLU A 1084 34.11 -11.94 -21.47
N ASN A 1085 34.34 -13.15 -21.99
CA ASN A 1085 35.01 -13.39 -23.28
C ASN A 1085 34.09 -13.14 -24.51
N GLN A 1086 33.07 -12.29 -24.37
CA GLN A 1086 32.08 -11.95 -25.41
C GLN A 1086 31.35 -13.17 -26.02
N ASN A 1087 31.20 -14.27 -25.26
CA ASN A 1087 30.71 -15.57 -25.74
C ASN A 1087 31.62 -16.24 -26.79
N GLN A 1088 32.92 -15.96 -26.79
CA GLN A 1088 33.92 -16.72 -27.56
C GLN A 1088 34.40 -17.94 -26.75
N PRO A 1089 34.61 -19.11 -27.37
CA PRO A 1089 35.07 -20.31 -26.66
C PRO A 1089 36.41 -20.11 -25.94
N LEU A 1090 36.45 -20.44 -24.65
CA LEU A 1090 37.61 -20.28 -23.79
C LEU A 1090 38.72 -21.25 -24.18
N ARG A 1091 39.97 -20.77 -24.19
CA ARG A 1091 41.18 -21.62 -24.28
C ARG A 1091 41.66 -21.87 -22.86
N ILE A 1092 41.66 -23.13 -22.42
CA ILE A 1092 42.04 -23.53 -21.06
C ILE A 1092 43.24 -24.48 -21.11
N THR A 1093 44.21 -24.25 -20.23
CA THR A 1093 45.23 -25.25 -19.84
C THR A 1093 45.22 -25.42 -18.33
N ALA A 1094 45.80 -26.52 -17.83
CA ALA A 1094 45.82 -26.85 -16.40
C ALA A 1094 47.18 -27.38 -15.98
N GLU A 1095 47.62 -27.03 -14.77
CA GLU A 1095 48.81 -27.57 -14.12
C GLU A 1095 48.51 -28.00 -12.66
N GLU A 1096 49.22 -29.01 -12.16
CA GLU A 1096 49.10 -29.42 -10.76
C GLU A 1096 50.12 -28.68 -9.89
N HIS A 1097 49.64 -27.94 -8.89
CA HIS A 1097 50.47 -27.19 -7.97
C HIS A 1097 50.52 -27.85 -6.59
N GLN A 1098 51.72 -28.16 -6.11
CA GLN A 1098 51.98 -28.74 -4.77
C GLN A 1098 51.18 -30.03 -4.45
N LYS A 1099 50.72 -30.78 -5.47
CA LYS A 1099 49.86 -31.99 -5.39
C LYS A 1099 48.48 -31.82 -4.73
N GLN A 1100 48.17 -30.66 -4.14
CA GLN A 1100 46.90 -30.39 -3.46
C GLN A 1100 46.01 -29.39 -4.20
N TYR A 1101 46.53 -28.73 -5.23
CA TYR A 1101 45.84 -27.70 -5.99
C TYR A 1101 45.96 -27.95 -7.49
N VAL A 1102 44.94 -27.54 -8.23
CA VAL A 1102 44.96 -27.42 -9.70
C VAL A 1102 44.94 -25.93 -10.01
N ILE A 1103 45.89 -25.46 -10.83
CA ILE A 1103 45.87 -24.11 -11.39
C ILE A 1103 45.35 -24.22 -12.82
N LEU A 1104 44.28 -23.50 -13.11
CA LEU A 1104 43.63 -23.43 -14.42
C LEU A 1104 43.97 -22.09 -15.04
N HIS A 1105 44.61 -22.10 -16.22
CA HIS A 1105 44.94 -20.91 -16.98
C HIS A 1105 43.90 -20.75 -18.09
N VAL A 1106 43.05 -19.72 -17.96
CA VAL A 1106 41.92 -19.46 -18.85
C VAL A 1106 42.21 -18.17 -19.63
N LEU A 1107 42.44 -18.29 -20.93
CA LEU A 1107 42.69 -17.14 -21.81
C LEU A 1107 41.39 -16.54 -22.33
N LEU A 1108 41.17 -15.27 -22.00
CA LEU A 1108 40.10 -14.41 -22.51
C LEU A 1108 40.62 -13.66 -23.76
N SER A 1109 40.42 -14.26 -24.93
CA SER A 1109 40.90 -13.76 -26.22
C SER A 1109 40.23 -12.48 -26.72
N SER A 1110 39.09 -12.06 -26.14
CA SER A 1110 38.43 -10.79 -26.47
C SER A 1110 38.75 -9.66 -25.50
N MET A 1111 39.61 -9.88 -24.51
CA MET A 1111 39.87 -8.95 -23.40
C MET A 1111 41.38 -8.69 -23.29
N HIS A 1112 41.82 -7.45 -23.50
CA HIS A 1112 43.21 -7.03 -23.31
C HIS A 1112 43.28 -5.99 -22.19
N LEU A 1113 43.61 -6.42 -20.98
CA LEU A 1113 43.84 -5.55 -19.82
C LEU A 1113 45.33 -5.18 -19.70
N SER A 1114 45.63 -4.07 -19.03
CA SER A 1114 46.97 -3.73 -18.59
C SER A 1114 47.42 -4.54 -17.35
N ALA A 1115 48.72 -4.50 -17.05
CA ALA A 1115 49.28 -5.13 -15.85
C ALA A 1115 48.79 -4.51 -14.52
N GLU A 1116 48.08 -3.38 -14.56
CA GLU A 1116 47.47 -2.71 -13.40
C GLU A 1116 46.03 -3.22 -13.20
N GLU A 1117 45.21 -3.13 -14.26
CA GLU A 1117 43.84 -3.67 -14.28
C GLU A 1117 43.81 -5.18 -13.97
N CYS A 1118 44.82 -5.95 -14.41
CA CYS A 1118 44.95 -7.37 -14.04
C CYS A 1118 45.18 -7.61 -12.54
N ARG A 1119 45.79 -6.68 -11.79
CA ARG A 1119 45.92 -6.79 -10.33
C ARG A 1119 44.59 -6.52 -9.64
N GLU A 1120 43.85 -5.55 -10.16
CA GLU A 1120 42.59 -5.10 -9.57
C GLU A 1120 41.38 -5.94 -9.98
N LEU A 1121 41.43 -6.74 -11.06
CA LEU A 1121 40.29 -7.52 -11.60
C LEU A 1121 39.56 -8.41 -10.58
N PHE A 1122 40.27 -8.88 -9.55
CA PHE A 1122 39.69 -9.66 -8.44
C PHE A 1122 39.75 -8.94 -7.10
N SER A 1123 40.35 -7.74 -7.03
CA SER A 1123 39.88 -6.77 -6.04
C SER A 1123 38.39 -6.53 -6.33
N PRO A 1124 37.58 -6.20 -5.32
CA PRO A 1124 36.18 -5.93 -5.61
C PRO A 1124 35.99 -4.60 -6.36
N GLN A 1125 37.02 -3.73 -6.49
CA GLN A 1125 37.00 -2.43 -7.22
C GLN A 1125 36.85 -2.64 -8.74
N ALA A 1126 37.15 -3.84 -9.22
CA ALA A 1126 37.01 -4.22 -10.61
C ALA A 1126 35.62 -3.85 -11.16
N GLN A 1127 35.60 -3.46 -12.43
CA GLN A 1127 34.35 -3.24 -13.14
C GLN A 1127 33.63 -4.58 -13.33
N GLY A 1128 32.61 -4.83 -12.50
CA GLY A 1128 31.65 -5.91 -12.69
C GLY A 1128 31.59 -6.89 -11.54
N MET A 1129 30.36 -7.17 -11.08
CA MET A 1129 30.10 -8.14 -10.01
C MET A 1129 30.56 -9.57 -10.35
N MET A 1130 30.71 -9.87 -11.64
CA MET A 1130 30.96 -11.22 -12.13
C MET A 1130 32.36 -11.73 -11.75
N PHE A 1131 33.43 -10.96 -11.97
CA PHE A 1131 34.79 -11.38 -11.60
C PHE A 1131 34.96 -11.55 -10.09
N PHE A 1132 34.39 -10.67 -9.26
CA PHE A 1132 34.40 -10.94 -7.82
C PHE A 1132 33.50 -12.13 -7.45
N SER A 1133 32.41 -12.40 -8.16
CA SER A 1133 31.64 -13.63 -7.94
C SER A 1133 32.51 -14.87 -8.19
N CYS A 1134 33.39 -14.87 -9.20
CA CYS A 1134 34.43 -15.89 -9.35
C CYS A 1134 35.38 -15.96 -8.14
N ARG A 1135 35.85 -14.81 -7.60
CA ARG A 1135 36.66 -14.79 -6.36
C ARG A 1135 35.89 -15.35 -5.16
N GLN A 1136 34.61 -15.03 -5.00
CA GLN A 1136 33.79 -15.56 -3.92
C GLN A 1136 33.56 -17.07 -4.08
N ILE A 1137 33.36 -17.58 -5.31
CA ILE A 1137 33.30 -19.02 -5.60
C ILE A 1137 34.60 -19.72 -5.19
N VAL A 1138 35.76 -19.16 -5.55
CA VAL A 1138 37.08 -19.72 -5.22
C VAL A 1138 37.39 -19.62 -3.71
N ARG A 1139 36.93 -18.56 -3.04
CA ARG A 1139 37.01 -18.42 -1.58
C ARG A 1139 36.11 -19.43 -0.86
N ASP A 1140 34.86 -19.55 -1.29
CA ASP A 1140 33.89 -20.51 -0.76
C ASP A 1140 34.33 -21.95 -0.98
N ASN A 1141 35.00 -22.23 -2.11
CA ASN A 1141 35.69 -23.48 -2.39
C ASN A 1141 36.80 -23.76 -1.35
N GLY A 1142 37.66 -22.78 -1.08
CA GLY A 1142 38.70 -22.87 -0.05
C GLY A 1142 38.15 -23.00 1.39
N GLU A 1143 37.02 -22.35 1.70
CA GLU A 1143 36.32 -22.49 2.99
C GLU A 1143 35.66 -23.88 3.13
N ALA A 1144 34.94 -24.37 2.11
CA ALA A 1144 34.25 -25.66 2.13
C ALA A 1144 35.21 -26.87 2.10
N THR A 1145 36.35 -26.76 1.42
CA THR A 1145 37.41 -27.78 1.41
C THR A 1145 38.45 -27.60 2.52
N ASN A 1146 38.37 -26.50 3.29
CA ASN A 1146 39.34 -26.05 4.27
C ASN A 1146 40.79 -25.88 3.71
N ARG A 1147 40.94 -25.69 2.39
CA ARG A 1147 42.23 -25.48 1.71
C ARG A 1147 42.45 -23.99 1.41
N ARG A 1148 43.20 -23.32 2.28
CA ARG A 1148 43.44 -21.86 2.23
C ARG A 1148 44.35 -21.37 1.08
N GLY A 1149 44.85 -22.27 0.23
CA GLY A 1149 45.64 -21.92 -0.96
C GLY A 1149 44.80 -21.66 -2.22
N CYS A 1150 43.48 -21.84 -2.18
CA CYS A 1150 42.62 -21.48 -3.31
C CYS A 1150 42.60 -19.96 -3.52
N GLY A 1151 42.69 -19.51 -4.77
CA GLY A 1151 42.82 -18.10 -5.13
C GLY A 1151 42.70 -17.85 -6.64
N ILE A 1152 42.53 -16.60 -7.06
CA ILE A 1152 42.32 -16.23 -8.46
C ILE A 1152 43.03 -14.90 -8.77
N ILE A 1153 43.73 -14.84 -9.90
CA ILE A 1153 44.52 -13.68 -10.37
C ILE A 1153 44.42 -13.54 -11.90
N ALA A 1154 44.70 -12.36 -12.45
CA ALA A 1154 44.81 -12.14 -13.89
C ALA A 1154 46.23 -11.69 -14.31
N LYS A 1155 46.56 -11.90 -15.59
CA LYS A 1155 47.82 -11.47 -16.22
C LYS A 1155 47.56 -11.00 -17.67
N PRO A 1156 48.25 -9.94 -18.14
CA PRO A 1156 48.17 -9.51 -19.52
C PRO A 1156 49.00 -10.43 -20.43
N THR A 1157 48.52 -10.69 -21.65
CA THR A 1157 49.24 -11.47 -22.67
C THR A 1157 49.05 -10.86 -24.06
N GLU A 1158 49.87 -11.27 -25.04
CA GLU A 1158 49.72 -10.81 -26.43
C GLU A 1158 48.43 -11.34 -27.11
N GLU A 1159 47.93 -12.51 -26.68
CA GLU A 1159 46.68 -13.11 -27.21
C GLU A 1159 45.40 -12.66 -26.47
N GLY A 1160 45.50 -11.89 -25.38
CA GLY A 1160 44.36 -11.54 -24.52
C GLY A 1160 44.74 -11.43 -23.03
N THR A 1161 43.80 -11.73 -22.13
CA THR A 1161 44.04 -11.72 -20.68
C THR A 1161 43.94 -13.14 -20.14
N GLU A 1162 44.97 -13.61 -19.44
CA GLU A 1162 45.00 -14.92 -18.80
C GLU A 1162 44.51 -14.81 -17.36
N ILE A 1163 43.48 -15.59 -17.02
CA ILE A 1163 42.98 -15.76 -15.65
C ILE A 1163 43.56 -17.05 -15.08
N GLN A 1164 44.31 -16.97 -13.99
CA GLN A 1164 44.86 -18.14 -13.29
C GLN A 1164 44.01 -18.45 -12.05
N ILE A 1165 43.41 -19.64 -12.01
CA ILE A 1165 42.43 -20.05 -11.00
C ILE A 1165 42.96 -21.26 -10.22
N THR A 1166 43.30 -21.06 -8.95
CA THR A 1166 43.79 -22.11 -8.05
C THR A 1166 42.61 -22.71 -7.28
N LEU A 1167 42.29 -23.98 -7.57
CA LEU A 1167 41.23 -24.74 -6.90
C LEU A 1167 41.82 -25.95 -6.14
N ALA A 1168 41.08 -26.43 -5.14
CA ALA A 1168 41.41 -27.67 -4.45
C ALA A 1168 41.28 -28.87 -5.40
N LYS A 1169 42.35 -29.67 -5.55
CA LYS A 1169 42.28 -30.96 -6.27
C LYS A 1169 41.36 -31.93 -5.51
N ALA A 1170 40.53 -32.71 -6.23
CA ALA A 1170 39.65 -33.72 -5.62
C ALA A 1170 40.43 -34.71 -4.74
#